data_AF-A0A3Q7Y2Y9-F1
#
_entry.id   AF-A0A3Q7Y2Y9-F1
#
_cell.length_a   1.000
_cell.length_b   1.000
_cell.length_c   1.000
_cell.angle_alpha   90.00
_cell.angle_beta   90.00
_cell.angle_gamma   90.00
#
_symmetry.space_group_name_H-M   'P 1'
#
loop_
_entity.id
_entity.type
_entity.pdbx_description
1 polymer ?
#
loop_
_entity_poly.entity_id
_entity_poly.type
_entity_poly.pdbx_seq_one_letter_code
_entity_poly.pdbx_strand_id
1 'polypeptide(L)'
;MKTSQQNMTCTRCLSFILLLNFLFTLTSAEQSPFYMYSFCQNSTQKTPNPSHQSNVNNFLSWINSDSASGTVSNHTTISSKNNRDDDDVYGFYDCRGDVTVSFCQFCLNIAVGEIPQRCPNGVSSMIWFDVCIVGYTNKNSTGEVSVAPSWNVTGSKTVKDSTELAKAENNVRSLIDSVTTEGNLNWALGAFSWSNTVKRYGWVQCNRVLSKNGCKQCLEAMMDLVPKCCGTKVGWAVMSPSCGVKYDDYRFYQVNNQTGSRSPMPIPDKQEGASNTKTLIITLVSVLVAVSILSCCIYYCWRKNGLCKGGFLFRTIAFHDHVQREDPLNGDLPTIPLTVIQQSTNNFSESSKLGEGGYGPVYKGTLPDGTEVAVKRLAELSGQGSEEFKNEVIFIAKLQHRNLVKLLGCCIDGNEKILVYEYMPNSSLDFHLFNKEKQRQLDWNLRLCIINGIARGLLYLHEDSPLRVIHRDLKASNVLLDDEMNPKISDFGLARTFEKDQYQTKTKRVIGTYGYMAPEYAMAGIFSVKSDVFSFGVLLLEIIYGKRNGEFFLSEHMQSLLLYTWRLWCEGKSLELIDPFHKKTYIESEVTKCIHIGLLCVQEDAADRPTMSTVVRMLGSDTMVLPEPKQPAFSVGRRMSKNEDPTSKSYKDNSVDEVTLTIVAAR
;
A
#
# COMPACT_ATOMS: atom_id res chain seq x y z
N MET A 1 46.41 -31.33 14.49
CA MET A 1 45.28 -30.58 15.12
C MET A 1 45.37 -29.06 15.02
N LYS A 2 46.55 -28.41 14.90
CA LYS A 2 46.61 -26.92 14.79
C LYS A 2 46.30 -26.36 13.39
N THR A 3 46.49 -27.13 12.32
CA THR A 3 46.24 -26.71 10.93
C THR A 3 44.76 -26.76 10.51
N SER A 4 43.93 -27.54 11.19
CA SER A 4 42.49 -27.64 10.89
C SER A 4 41.68 -26.45 11.41
N GLN A 5 42.15 -25.79 12.48
CA GLN A 5 41.43 -24.70 13.15
C GLN A 5 41.64 -23.32 12.49
N GLN A 6 42.76 -23.15 11.76
CA GLN A 6 43.02 -21.99 10.91
C GLN A 6 42.23 -22.01 9.60
N ASN A 7 41.99 -23.19 9.02
CA ASN A 7 41.17 -23.30 7.81
C ASN A 7 39.68 -23.02 8.10
N MET A 8 39.14 -23.49 9.24
CA MET A 8 37.75 -23.24 9.63
C MET A 8 37.42 -21.76 9.93
N THR A 9 38.40 -20.97 10.38
CA THR A 9 38.22 -19.55 10.67
C THR A 9 38.24 -18.71 9.39
N CYS A 10 39.04 -19.10 8.39
CA CYS A 10 39.07 -18.45 7.09
C CYS A 10 37.77 -18.69 6.29
N THR A 11 37.22 -19.92 6.33
CA THR A 11 35.92 -20.24 5.68
C THR A 11 34.76 -19.48 6.33
N ARG A 12 34.76 -19.33 7.66
CA ARG A 12 33.72 -18.59 8.39
C ARG A 12 33.77 -17.09 8.10
N CYS A 13 34.96 -16.49 7.92
CA CYS A 13 35.08 -15.10 7.49
C CYS A 13 34.62 -14.88 6.04
N LEU A 14 34.93 -15.81 5.12
CA LEU A 14 34.44 -15.74 3.74
C LEU A 14 32.92 -15.87 3.67
N SER A 15 32.33 -16.79 4.45
CA SER A 15 30.88 -16.95 4.56
C SER A 15 30.19 -15.74 5.19
N PHE A 16 30.84 -15.08 6.16
CA PHE A 16 30.32 -13.86 6.80
C PHE A 16 30.37 -12.66 5.84
N ILE A 17 31.41 -12.54 5.01
CA ILE A 17 31.51 -11.51 3.96
C ILE A 17 30.50 -11.76 2.84
N LEU A 18 30.25 -13.02 2.46
CA LEU A 18 29.20 -13.38 1.50
C LEU A 18 27.79 -13.13 2.08
N LEU A 19 27.56 -13.42 3.36
CA LEU A 19 26.30 -13.10 4.05
C LEU A 19 26.08 -11.60 4.22
N LEU A 20 27.13 -10.82 4.50
CA LEU A 20 27.06 -9.36 4.54
C LEU A 20 26.72 -8.78 3.17
N ASN A 21 27.31 -9.28 2.08
CA ASN A 21 26.93 -8.88 0.73
C ASN A 21 25.51 -9.32 0.34
N PHE A 22 25.00 -10.40 0.93
CA PHE A 22 23.62 -10.88 0.75
C PHE A 22 22.59 -10.14 1.63
N LEU A 23 23.03 -9.57 2.76
CA LEU A 23 22.20 -8.75 3.67
C LEU A 23 22.08 -7.30 3.18
N PHE A 24 23.05 -6.80 2.41
CA PHE A 24 22.97 -5.47 1.80
C PHE A 24 21.99 -5.39 0.60
N THR A 25 21.51 -6.52 0.06
CA THR A 25 20.59 -6.55 -1.10
C THR A 25 19.10 -6.63 -0.72
N LEU A 26 18.76 -6.80 0.56
CA LEU A 26 17.38 -6.91 1.03
C LEU A 26 16.97 -5.68 1.84
N THR A 27 16.94 -4.51 1.20
CA THR A 27 16.34 -3.30 1.78
C THR A 27 15.50 -2.54 0.77
N SER A 28 14.29 -3.03 0.51
CA SER A 28 13.13 -2.20 0.15
C SER A 28 11.87 -3.08 0.17
N ALA A 29 10.99 -2.88 1.16
CA ALA A 29 9.61 -3.34 1.01
C ALA A 29 8.97 -2.44 -0.05
N GLU A 30 9.12 -2.83 -1.31
CA GLU A 30 8.64 -2.10 -2.47
C GLU A 30 7.12 -2.18 -2.55
N GLN A 31 6.46 -1.01 -2.60
CA GLN A 31 5.04 -0.91 -2.91
C GLN A 31 4.80 -1.51 -4.30
N SER A 32 3.74 -2.31 -4.48
CA SER A 32 3.41 -2.88 -5.79
C SER A 32 3.13 -1.75 -6.81
N PRO A 33 3.74 -1.78 -8.01
CA PRO A 33 3.46 -0.84 -9.09
C PRO A 33 1.96 -0.73 -9.40
N PHE A 34 1.47 0.49 -9.62
CA PHE A 34 0.06 0.78 -9.87
C PHE A 34 -0.23 0.85 -11.37
N TYR A 35 -1.16 0.04 -11.84
CA TYR A 35 -1.66 0.09 -13.21
C TYR A 35 -2.33 1.44 -13.51
N MET A 36 -1.89 2.12 -14.56
CA MET A 36 -2.43 3.43 -14.95
C MET A 36 -3.38 3.33 -16.12
N TYR A 37 -2.92 2.76 -17.24
CA TYR A 37 -3.68 2.73 -18.48
C TYR A 37 -3.16 1.64 -19.41
N SER A 38 -3.99 1.21 -20.36
CA SER A 38 -3.56 0.36 -21.47
C SER A 38 -4.28 0.74 -22.76
N PHE A 39 -3.58 0.63 -23.87
CA PHE A 39 -4.11 0.80 -25.20
C PHE A 39 -3.89 -0.48 -26.00
N CYS A 40 -4.94 -0.95 -26.67
CA CYS A 40 -4.89 -2.15 -27.49
C CYS A 40 -5.47 -1.82 -28.86
N GLN A 41 -4.68 -2.02 -29.91
CA GLN A 41 -5.13 -1.95 -31.29
C GLN A 41 -5.29 -3.38 -31.83
N ASN A 42 -6.53 -3.73 -32.17
CA ASN A 42 -6.85 -5.04 -32.73
C ASN A 42 -6.69 -5.04 -34.26
N SER A 43 -6.34 -6.20 -34.82
CA SER A 43 -6.39 -6.41 -36.27
C SER A 43 -7.83 -6.31 -36.76
N THR A 44 -8.04 -5.78 -37.97
CA THR A 44 -9.32 -5.86 -38.68
C THR A 44 -9.68 -7.29 -39.10
N GLN A 45 -8.75 -8.24 -39.00
CA GLN A 45 -8.99 -9.66 -39.24
C GLN A 45 -9.53 -10.35 -37.98
N LYS A 46 -10.65 -11.08 -38.11
CA LYS A 46 -11.36 -11.78 -37.02
C LYS A 46 -10.56 -12.92 -36.35
N THR A 47 -9.43 -13.34 -36.92
CA THR A 47 -8.59 -14.41 -36.39
C THR A 47 -7.15 -13.92 -36.20
N PRO A 48 -6.57 -14.05 -34.98
CA PRO A 48 -5.19 -13.66 -34.73
C PRO A 48 -4.22 -14.53 -35.54
N ASN A 49 -3.22 -13.89 -36.15
CA ASN A 49 -2.13 -14.57 -36.83
C ASN A 49 -1.30 -15.35 -35.77
N PRO A 50 -1.27 -16.70 -35.81
CA PRO A 50 -0.57 -17.50 -34.80
C PRO A 50 0.94 -17.21 -34.73
N SER A 51 1.56 -16.84 -35.85
CA SER A 51 2.97 -16.47 -35.92
C SER A 51 3.25 -15.19 -35.14
N HIS A 52 2.42 -14.15 -35.34
CA HIS A 52 2.53 -12.88 -34.62
C HIS A 52 2.33 -13.08 -33.12
N GLN A 53 1.34 -13.87 -32.70
CA GLN A 53 1.10 -14.14 -31.28
C GLN A 53 2.29 -14.90 -30.64
N SER A 54 2.93 -15.80 -31.37
CA SER A 54 4.16 -16.46 -30.93
C SER A 54 5.30 -15.46 -30.73
N ASN A 55 5.46 -14.51 -31.67
CA ASN A 55 6.47 -13.45 -31.56
C ASN A 55 6.20 -12.49 -30.39
N VAL A 56 4.92 -12.19 -30.10
CA VAL A 56 4.53 -11.43 -28.90
C VAL A 56 4.95 -12.18 -27.64
N ASN A 57 4.66 -13.48 -27.54
CA ASN A 57 5.06 -14.28 -26.38
C ASN A 57 6.59 -14.32 -26.20
N ASN A 58 7.34 -14.41 -27.31
CA ASN A 58 8.80 -14.36 -27.30
C ASN A 58 9.31 -12.98 -26.85
N PHE A 59 8.69 -11.89 -27.29
CA PHE A 59 9.00 -10.53 -26.84
C PHE A 59 8.78 -10.38 -25.33
N LEU A 60 7.64 -10.85 -24.83
CA LEU A 60 7.32 -10.80 -23.40
C LEU A 60 8.31 -11.63 -22.55
N SER A 61 8.70 -12.81 -23.04
CA SER A 61 9.75 -13.61 -22.41
C SER A 61 11.12 -12.90 -22.44
N TRP A 62 11.42 -12.18 -23.53
CA TRP A 62 12.67 -11.44 -23.67
C TRP A 62 12.78 -10.32 -22.63
N ILE A 63 11.71 -9.57 -22.34
CA ILE A 63 11.71 -8.51 -21.30
C ILE A 63 12.20 -9.06 -19.96
N ASN A 64 11.71 -10.23 -19.55
CA ASN A 64 12.11 -10.85 -18.28
C ASN A 64 13.61 -11.20 -18.27
N SER A 65 14.15 -11.67 -19.40
CA SER A 65 15.58 -11.99 -19.52
C SER A 65 16.47 -10.75 -19.60
N ASP A 66 16.03 -9.73 -20.31
CA ASP A 66 16.80 -8.52 -20.57
C ASP A 66 16.83 -7.62 -19.33
N SER A 67 15.69 -7.41 -18.67
CA SER A 67 15.63 -6.65 -17.42
C SER A 67 16.42 -7.30 -16.27
N ALA A 68 16.54 -8.63 -16.25
CA ALA A 68 17.38 -9.35 -15.28
C ALA A 68 18.88 -9.05 -15.44
N SER A 69 19.32 -8.54 -16.60
CA SER A 69 20.71 -8.09 -16.81
C SER A 69 21.01 -6.70 -16.23
N GLY A 70 20.01 -6.06 -15.63
CA GLY A 70 20.12 -4.74 -15.00
C GLY A 70 19.74 -3.58 -15.93
N THR A 71 19.16 -3.87 -17.09
CA THR A 71 18.70 -2.88 -18.06
C THR A 71 17.35 -2.31 -17.62
N VAL A 72 17.23 -0.98 -17.62
CA VAL A 72 16.01 -0.25 -17.18
C VAL A 72 15.18 0.31 -18.33
N SER A 73 15.66 0.15 -19.57
CA SER A 73 14.94 0.49 -20.79
C SER A 73 15.60 -0.21 -21.97
N ASN A 74 14.85 -0.84 -22.85
CA ASN A 74 15.41 -1.44 -24.05
C ASN A 74 14.36 -1.59 -25.16
N HIS A 75 14.84 -1.86 -26.37
CA HIS A 75 14.03 -2.09 -27.57
C HIS A 75 14.52 -3.37 -28.25
N THR A 76 13.61 -4.12 -28.85
CA THR A 76 13.95 -5.33 -29.61
C THR A 76 12.99 -5.55 -30.78
N THR A 77 13.44 -6.34 -31.73
CA THR A 77 12.62 -6.84 -32.83
C THR A 77 12.64 -8.36 -32.80
N ILE A 78 11.45 -8.97 -32.74
CA ILE A 78 11.29 -10.42 -32.86
C ILE A 78 10.70 -10.71 -34.24
N SER A 79 11.53 -11.25 -35.13
CA SER A 79 11.14 -11.58 -36.50
C SER A 79 10.93 -13.07 -36.72
N SER A 80 10.02 -13.42 -37.63
CA SER A 80 9.74 -14.80 -38.02
C SER A 80 10.79 -15.33 -39.00
N LYS A 81 11.20 -16.61 -38.87
CA LYS A 81 12.22 -17.24 -39.76
C LYS A 81 11.85 -17.26 -41.25
N ASN A 82 10.60 -16.96 -41.58
CA ASN A 82 10.05 -17.02 -42.93
C ASN A 82 10.00 -15.65 -43.66
N ASN A 83 10.61 -14.58 -43.10
CA ASN A 83 10.69 -13.23 -43.72
C ASN A 83 9.35 -12.68 -44.25
N ARG A 84 8.25 -12.86 -43.51
CA ARG A 84 6.99 -12.15 -43.79
C ARG A 84 6.87 -11.00 -42.79
N ASP A 85 7.00 -9.76 -43.26
CA ASP A 85 7.02 -8.54 -42.43
C ASP A 85 5.76 -8.39 -41.53
N ASP A 86 4.64 -9.00 -41.89
CA ASP A 86 3.39 -8.98 -41.11
C ASP A 86 3.43 -9.77 -39.78
N ASP A 87 4.47 -10.58 -39.56
CA ASP A 87 4.66 -11.36 -38.32
C ASP A 87 5.54 -10.66 -37.28
N ASP A 88 6.29 -9.63 -37.68
CA ASP A 88 7.34 -9.04 -36.84
C ASP A 88 6.74 -8.24 -35.68
N VAL A 89 7.43 -8.32 -34.53
CA VAL A 89 7.05 -7.60 -33.31
C VAL A 89 8.19 -6.67 -32.93
N TYR A 90 7.93 -5.36 -33.04
CA TYR A 90 8.79 -4.30 -32.54
C TYR A 90 8.31 -3.93 -31.16
N GLY A 91 9.14 -4.13 -30.14
CA GLY A 91 8.74 -3.95 -28.76
C GLY A 91 9.76 -3.20 -27.93
N PHE A 92 9.29 -2.56 -26.87
CA PHE A 92 10.11 -1.79 -25.96
C PHE A 92 9.58 -1.84 -24.54
N TYR A 93 10.46 -1.48 -23.61
CA TYR A 93 10.10 -1.13 -22.26
C TYR A 93 10.94 0.05 -21.76
N ASP A 94 10.40 0.84 -20.84
CA ASP A 94 11.12 1.94 -20.19
C ASP A 94 10.63 2.10 -18.75
N CYS A 95 11.56 2.28 -17.82
CA CYS A 95 11.28 2.54 -16.41
C CYS A 95 11.56 4.01 -16.07
N ARG A 96 10.88 4.50 -15.04
CA ARG A 96 11.09 5.86 -14.54
C ARG A 96 12.54 6.03 -14.08
N GLY A 97 13.15 7.15 -14.42
CA GLY A 97 14.58 7.35 -14.20
C GLY A 97 15.03 7.37 -12.72
N ASP A 98 14.11 7.63 -11.78
CA ASP A 98 14.38 7.68 -10.33
C ASP A 98 14.22 6.35 -9.59
N VAL A 99 13.82 5.27 -10.27
CA VAL A 99 13.63 3.96 -9.62
C VAL A 99 14.87 3.07 -9.67
N THR A 100 15.00 2.18 -8.69
CA THR A 100 16.08 1.18 -8.65
C THR A 100 15.89 0.15 -9.76
N VAL A 101 17.00 -0.48 -10.17
CA VAL A 101 17.00 -1.57 -11.15
C VAL A 101 16.11 -2.73 -10.68
N SER A 102 16.14 -3.07 -9.39
CA SER A 102 15.29 -4.11 -8.79
C SER A 102 13.81 -3.79 -8.93
N PHE A 103 13.41 -2.54 -8.65
CA PHE A 103 12.01 -2.13 -8.72
C PHE A 103 11.51 -2.03 -10.16
N CYS A 104 12.38 -1.59 -11.07
CA CYS A 104 12.10 -1.63 -12.50
C CYS A 104 11.81 -3.06 -12.96
N GLN A 105 12.68 -4.03 -12.62
CA GLN A 105 12.47 -5.44 -12.96
C GLN A 105 11.16 -5.99 -12.37
N PHE A 106 10.85 -5.64 -11.12
CA PHE A 106 9.60 -6.03 -10.49
C PHE A 106 8.36 -5.49 -11.24
N CYS A 107 8.38 -4.22 -11.66
CA CYS A 107 7.31 -3.63 -12.47
C CYS A 107 7.16 -4.30 -13.84
N LEU A 108 8.27 -4.57 -14.51
CA LEU A 108 8.27 -5.22 -15.82
C LEU A 108 7.69 -6.64 -15.75
N ASN A 109 8.03 -7.42 -14.72
CA ASN A 109 7.47 -8.77 -14.52
C ASN A 109 5.94 -8.74 -14.39
N ILE A 110 5.38 -7.74 -13.69
CA ILE A 110 3.94 -7.56 -13.55
C ILE A 110 3.33 -7.15 -14.89
N ALA A 111 3.90 -6.15 -15.55
CA ALA A 111 3.41 -5.65 -16.83
C ALA A 111 3.37 -6.74 -17.92
N VAL A 112 4.40 -7.60 -17.96
CA VAL A 112 4.49 -8.76 -18.85
C VAL A 112 3.36 -9.78 -18.58
N GLY A 113 2.98 -9.98 -17.32
CA GLY A 113 1.88 -10.87 -16.94
C GLY A 113 0.49 -10.30 -17.29
N GLU A 114 0.33 -8.98 -17.24
CA GLU A 114 -0.96 -8.31 -17.47
C GLU A 114 -1.27 -8.00 -18.92
N ILE A 115 -0.26 -7.73 -19.76
CA ILE A 115 -0.49 -7.30 -21.14
C ILE A 115 -1.30 -8.32 -21.98
N PRO A 116 -1.12 -9.66 -21.87
CA PRO A 116 -1.94 -10.61 -22.61
C PRO A 116 -3.39 -10.70 -22.10
N GLN A 117 -3.60 -10.41 -20.81
CA GLN A 117 -4.94 -10.42 -20.20
C GLN A 117 -5.75 -9.18 -20.62
N ARG A 118 -5.09 -8.03 -20.73
CA ARG A 118 -5.74 -6.75 -21.05
C ARG A 118 -5.87 -6.50 -22.54
N CYS A 119 -4.89 -6.92 -23.33
CA CYS A 119 -4.88 -6.77 -24.78
C CYS A 119 -4.85 -8.13 -25.48
N PRO A 120 -5.89 -8.98 -25.32
CA PRO A 120 -5.95 -10.25 -26.02
C PRO A 120 -6.03 -10.01 -27.53
N ASN A 121 -5.11 -10.60 -28.30
CA ASN A 121 -5.04 -10.51 -29.76
C ASN A 121 -4.71 -9.11 -30.34
N GLY A 122 -4.09 -8.22 -29.56
CA GLY A 122 -3.66 -6.91 -30.06
C GLY A 122 -2.44 -7.00 -30.98
N VAL A 123 -2.49 -6.33 -32.15
CA VAL A 123 -1.35 -6.18 -33.08
C VAL A 123 -0.42 -5.04 -32.67
N SER A 124 -0.95 -4.09 -31.90
CA SER A 124 -0.15 -3.14 -31.14
C SER A 124 -0.79 -2.95 -29.77
N SER A 125 0.01 -3.02 -28.72
CA SER A 125 -0.46 -2.89 -27.35
C SER A 125 0.55 -2.08 -26.55
N MET A 126 0.03 -1.28 -25.62
CA MET A 126 0.84 -0.56 -24.65
C MET A 126 0.18 -0.61 -23.29
N ILE A 127 0.98 -0.77 -22.24
CA ILE A 127 0.56 -0.76 -20.85
C ILE A 127 1.45 0.18 -20.05
N TRP A 128 0.82 1.06 -19.28
CA TRP A 128 1.48 2.02 -18.41
C TRP A 128 1.19 1.65 -16.96
N PHE A 129 2.26 1.53 -16.17
CA PHE A 129 2.25 1.60 -14.72
C PHE A 129 2.82 2.95 -14.28
N ASP A 130 2.71 3.28 -13.00
CA ASP A 130 3.33 4.49 -12.42
C ASP A 130 4.86 4.50 -12.46
N VAL A 131 5.47 3.33 -12.66
CA VAL A 131 6.92 3.10 -12.62
C VAL A 131 7.50 2.64 -13.96
N CYS A 132 6.74 1.90 -14.78
CA CYS A 132 7.24 1.36 -16.05
C CYS A 132 6.17 1.39 -17.15
N ILE A 133 6.65 1.40 -18.40
CA ILE A 133 5.84 1.23 -19.61
C ILE A 133 6.36 0.03 -20.40
N VAL A 134 5.45 -0.77 -20.94
CA VAL A 134 5.75 -1.85 -21.89
C VAL A 134 4.87 -1.66 -23.12
N GLY A 135 5.46 -1.74 -24.31
CA GLY A 135 4.73 -1.59 -25.56
C GLY A 135 5.27 -2.44 -26.69
N TYR A 136 4.39 -2.89 -27.58
CA TYR A 136 4.76 -3.56 -28.83
C TYR A 136 3.84 -3.15 -29.99
N THR A 137 4.33 -3.33 -31.20
CA THR A 137 3.63 -3.01 -32.46
C THR A 137 4.15 -3.87 -33.61
N ASN A 138 3.36 -4.02 -34.66
CA ASN A 138 3.76 -4.66 -35.91
C ASN A 138 4.37 -3.68 -36.94
N LYS A 139 4.66 -2.43 -36.52
CA LYS A 139 5.28 -1.41 -37.36
C LYS A 139 6.56 -0.87 -36.72
N ASN A 140 7.66 -0.88 -37.47
CA ASN A 140 8.89 -0.28 -36.98
C ASN A 140 8.71 1.25 -36.83
N SER A 141 8.88 1.72 -35.60
CA SER A 141 8.84 3.15 -35.24
C SER A 141 9.96 3.48 -34.24
N THR A 142 11.02 2.67 -34.23
CA THR A 142 12.10 2.77 -33.26
C THR A 142 12.87 4.07 -33.47
N GLY A 143 12.93 4.92 -32.43
CA GLY A 143 13.59 6.23 -32.49
C GLY A 143 12.75 7.35 -33.11
N GLU A 144 11.52 7.07 -33.55
CA GLU A 144 10.57 8.09 -33.97
C GLU A 144 9.78 8.65 -32.77
N VAL A 145 9.34 9.90 -32.90
CA VAL A 145 8.50 10.54 -31.87
C VAL A 145 7.06 10.08 -32.05
N SER A 146 6.56 9.33 -31.05
CA SER A 146 5.18 8.90 -30.96
C SER A 146 4.47 9.58 -29.79
N VAL A 147 3.49 10.41 -30.12
CA VAL A 147 2.65 11.14 -29.13
C VAL A 147 1.26 10.51 -28.97
N ALA A 148 0.97 9.45 -29.73
CA ALA A 148 -0.32 8.76 -29.75
C ALA A 148 -0.11 7.23 -29.65
N PRO A 149 -0.92 6.51 -28.86
CA PRO A 149 -1.99 7.02 -28.01
C PRO A 149 -1.44 7.82 -26.81
N SER A 150 -2.09 8.93 -26.47
CA SER A 150 -1.81 9.66 -25.22
C SER A 150 -2.97 9.51 -24.25
N TRP A 151 -2.65 9.57 -22.97
CA TRP A 151 -3.64 9.57 -21.89
C TRP A 151 -3.24 10.59 -20.83
N ASN A 152 -4.24 11.05 -20.09
CA ASN A 152 -4.05 12.01 -19.02
C ASN A 152 -4.80 11.58 -17.76
N VAL A 153 -4.31 12.04 -16.61
CA VAL A 153 -4.97 11.90 -15.32
C VAL A 153 -4.89 13.23 -14.58
N THR A 154 -5.92 13.53 -13.78
CA THR A 154 -5.98 14.76 -12.99
C THR A 154 -6.28 14.46 -11.53
N GLY A 155 -5.74 15.29 -10.65
CA GLY A 155 -6.06 15.27 -9.22
C GLY A 155 -7.42 15.89 -8.93
N SER A 156 -7.87 15.75 -7.68
CA SER A 156 -9.17 16.25 -7.23
C SER A 156 -9.21 17.78 -7.05
N LYS A 157 -8.07 18.41 -6.73
CA LYS A 157 -7.98 19.84 -6.42
C LYS A 157 -7.99 20.72 -7.68
N THR A 158 -8.71 21.84 -7.59
CA THR A 158 -8.82 22.85 -8.66
C THR A 158 -7.88 24.02 -8.37
N VAL A 159 -7.28 24.59 -9.42
CA VAL A 159 -6.43 25.79 -9.32
C VAL A 159 -7.26 26.99 -8.86
N LYS A 160 -6.64 27.92 -8.12
CA LYS A 160 -7.35 29.10 -7.61
C LYS A 160 -7.65 30.13 -8.69
N ASP A 161 -6.70 30.34 -9.59
CA ASP A 161 -6.76 31.30 -10.68
C ASP A 161 -5.83 30.87 -11.82
N SER A 162 -5.87 31.60 -12.94
CA SER A 162 -5.05 31.33 -14.12
C SER A 162 -3.54 31.56 -13.90
N THR A 163 -3.15 32.31 -12.86
CA THR A 163 -1.73 32.57 -12.54
C THR A 163 -1.06 31.34 -11.94
N GLU A 164 -1.81 30.54 -11.17
CA GLU A 164 -1.35 29.24 -10.67
C GLU A 164 -1.08 28.27 -11.83
N LEU A 165 -1.93 28.23 -12.85
CA LEU A 165 -1.68 27.39 -14.03
C LEU A 165 -0.40 27.82 -14.76
N ALA A 166 -0.26 29.11 -15.07
CA ALA A 166 0.92 29.62 -15.78
C ALA A 166 2.23 29.35 -15.00
N LYS A 167 2.20 29.47 -13.67
CA LYS A 167 3.36 29.16 -12.81
C LYS A 167 3.68 27.66 -12.80
N ALA A 168 2.67 26.79 -12.82
CA ALA A 168 2.87 25.35 -12.93
C ALA A 168 3.50 24.97 -14.29
N GLU A 169 2.97 25.51 -15.39
CA GLU A 169 3.51 25.30 -16.74
C GLU A 169 4.97 25.75 -16.86
N ASN A 170 5.31 26.94 -16.35
CA ASN A 170 6.69 27.45 -16.36
C ASN A 170 7.66 26.55 -15.59
N ASN A 171 7.23 26.01 -14.44
CA ASN A 171 8.05 25.08 -13.66
C ASN A 171 8.32 23.78 -14.43
N VAL A 172 7.30 23.23 -15.10
CA VAL A 172 7.46 22.02 -15.92
C VAL A 172 8.34 22.30 -17.14
N ARG A 173 8.16 23.44 -17.81
CA ARG A 173 9.01 23.87 -18.93
C ARG A 173 10.48 24.01 -18.54
N SER A 174 10.77 24.52 -17.34
CA SER A 174 12.14 24.53 -16.81
C SER A 174 12.74 23.13 -16.68
N LEU A 175 11.94 22.11 -16.33
CA LEU A 175 12.41 20.71 -16.35
C LEU A 175 12.62 20.20 -17.76
N ILE A 176 11.74 20.54 -18.71
CA ILE A 176 11.89 20.19 -20.13
C ILE A 176 13.20 20.77 -20.68
N ASP A 177 13.52 22.02 -20.37
CA ASP A 177 14.79 22.64 -20.75
C ASP A 177 15.97 21.85 -20.17
N SER A 178 15.92 21.49 -18.88
CA SER A 178 17.00 20.74 -18.23
C SER A 178 17.34 19.40 -18.90
N VAL A 179 16.37 18.72 -19.51
CA VAL A 179 16.59 17.43 -20.22
C VAL A 179 16.87 17.59 -21.72
N THR A 180 16.56 18.76 -22.29
CA THR A 180 16.71 19.00 -23.74
C THR A 180 17.92 19.86 -24.09
N THR A 181 18.44 20.68 -23.16
CA THR A 181 19.58 21.57 -23.38
C THR A 181 20.79 21.19 -22.52
N GLU A 182 20.60 21.12 -21.20
CA GLU A 182 21.69 21.08 -20.21
C GLU A 182 22.04 19.67 -19.71
N GLY A 183 21.17 18.68 -19.88
CA GLY A 183 21.29 17.35 -19.30
C GLY A 183 21.94 16.29 -20.18
N ASN A 184 22.61 15.33 -19.53
CA ASN A 184 22.97 14.02 -20.09
C ASN A 184 21.88 12.96 -19.85
N LEU A 185 20.83 13.30 -19.09
CA LEU A 185 19.71 12.42 -18.77
C LEU A 185 18.48 12.85 -19.56
N ASN A 186 17.69 11.85 -19.94
CA ASN A 186 16.41 11.97 -20.65
C ASN A 186 15.22 12.20 -19.70
N TRP A 187 15.47 12.52 -18.43
CA TRP A 187 14.45 12.73 -17.40
C TRP A 187 14.93 13.72 -16.34
N ALA A 188 14.00 14.38 -15.66
CA ALA A 188 14.29 15.31 -14.57
C ALA A 188 13.17 15.36 -13.53
N LEU A 189 13.54 15.77 -12.32
CA LEU A 189 12.65 15.98 -11.18
C LEU A 189 12.82 17.40 -10.64
N GLY A 190 11.72 18.02 -10.19
CA GLY A 190 11.73 19.37 -9.65
C GLY A 190 10.86 19.53 -8.44
N ALA A 191 11.39 20.15 -7.38
CA ALA A 191 10.60 20.63 -6.24
C ALA A 191 10.56 22.16 -6.26
N PHE A 192 9.37 22.73 -6.41
CA PHE A 192 9.16 24.15 -6.59
C PHE A 192 8.49 24.75 -5.35
N SER A 193 9.06 25.83 -4.83
CA SER A 193 8.44 26.58 -3.74
C SER A 193 7.23 27.36 -4.27
N TRP A 194 6.05 26.94 -3.83
CA TRP A 194 4.79 27.59 -4.19
C TRP A 194 4.51 28.79 -3.29
N SER A 195 4.77 28.61 -1.99
CA SER A 195 4.79 29.61 -0.91
C SER A 195 5.82 29.19 0.16
N ASN A 196 5.95 29.95 1.25
CA ASN A 196 6.86 29.59 2.36
C ASN A 196 6.52 28.22 2.99
N THR A 197 5.28 27.75 2.85
CA THR A 197 4.80 26.50 3.46
C THR A 197 4.35 25.45 2.45
N VAL A 198 4.18 25.82 1.17
CA VAL A 198 3.64 24.93 0.13
C VAL A 198 4.71 24.66 -0.93
N LYS A 199 4.88 23.37 -1.25
CA LYS A 199 5.74 22.91 -2.34
C LYS A 199 4.90 22.27 -3.44
N ARG A 200 5.45 22.28 -4.65
CA ARG A 200 4.95 21.55 -5.82
C ARG A 200 6.06 20.67 -6.36
N TYR A 201 5.68 19.60 -7.04
CA TYR A 201 6.60 18.58 -7.50
C TYR A 201 6.33 18.29 -8.96
N GLY A 202 7.39 18.22 -9.77
CA GLY A 202 7.31 17.98 -11.20
C GLY A 202 8.26 16.86 -11.64
N TRP A 203 7.89 16.19 -12.71
CA TRP A 203 8.67 15.15 -13.38
C TRP A 203 8.44 15.22 -14.88
N VAL A 204 9.52 15.03 -15.63
CA VAL A 204 9.49 14.87 -17.09
C VAL A 204 10.41 13.73 -17.49
N GLN A 205 10.04 12.96 -18.51
CA GLN A 205 10.88 11.88 -19.06
C GLN A 205 10.58 11.66 -20.54
N CYS A 206 11.61 11.32 -21.30
CA CYS A 206 11.56 10.87 -22.68
C CYS A 206 12.10 9.45 -22.81
N ASN A 207 11.70 8.71 -23.84
CA ASN A 207 12.33 7.44 -24.19
C ASN A 207 13.83 7.65 -24.50
N ARG A 208 14.70 6.76 -24.00
CA ARG A 208 16.17 6.87 -24.12
C ARG A 208 16.70 6.81 -25.56
N VAL A 209 15.90 6.33 -26.51
CA VAL A 209 16.31 6.23 -27.92
C VAL A 209 16.10 7.55 -28.68
N LEU A 210 15.36 8.51 -28.11
CA LEU A 210 15.08 9.78 -28.78
C LEU A 210 16.29 10.72 -28.73
N SER A 211 16.50 11.46 -29.82
CA SER A 211 17.40 12.61 -29.82
C SER A 211 16.89 13.70 -28.87
N LYS A 212 17.76 14.62 -28.42
CA LYS A 212 17.35 15.79 -27.61
C LYS A 212 16.23 16.59 -28.27
N ASN A 213 16.28 16.75 -29.59
CA ASN A 213 15.24 17.42 -30.35
C ASN A 213 13.92 16.62 -30.37
N GLY A 214 13.99 15.29 -30.56
CA GLY A 214 12.80 14.43 -30.48
C GLY A 214 12.17 14.40 -29.09
N CYS A 215 12.99 14.39 -28.04
CA CYS A 215 12.54 14.52 -26.66
C CYS A 215 11.82 15.86 -26.42
N LYS A 216 12.40 16.96 -26.90
CA LYS A 216 11.76 18.29 -26.84
C LYS A 216 10.42 18.30 -27.56
N GLN A 217 10.37 17.81 -28.80
CA GLN A 217 9.14 17.73 -29.59
C GLN A 217 8.04 16.95 -28.86
N CYS A 218 8.39 15.81 -28.25
CA CYS A 218 7.43 15.01 -27.50
C CYS A 218 6.91 15.73 -26.25
N LEU A 219 7.80 16.26 -25.41
CA LEU A 219 7.42 16.91 -24.15
C LEU A 219 6.61 18.18 -24.39
N GLU A 220 6.95 18.96 -25.42
CA GLU A 220 6.16 20.12 -25.85
C GLU A 220 4.75 19.71 -26.31
N ALA A 221 4.64 18.62 -27.08
CA ALA A 221 3.33 18.10 -27.48
C ALA A 221 2.47 17.66 -26.28
N MET A 222 3.08 17.15 -25.20
CA MET A 222 2.35 16.85 -23.96
C MET A 222 1.90 18.13 -23.25
N MET A 223 2.73 19.18 -23.24
CA MET A 223 2.36 20.48 -22.68
C MET A 223 1.22 21.14 -23.46
N ASP A 224 1.14 20.96 -24.78
CA ASP A 224 0.03 21.47 -25.60
C ASP A 224 -1.32 20.78 -25.31
N LEU A 225 -1.29 19.60 -24.67
CA LEU A 225 -2.49 18.90 -24.20
C LEU A 225 -2.94 19.39 -22.81
N VAL A 226 -2.03 19.91 -21.98
CA VAL A 226 -2.32 20.29 -20.58
C VAL A 226 -3.48 21.31 -20.48
N PRO A 227 -3.52 22.42 -21.25
CA PRO A 227 -4.64 23.35 -21.18
C PRO A 227 -5.98 22.70 -21.57
N LYS A 228 -5.96 21.72 -22.49
CA LYS A 228 -7.16 21.06 -23.03
C LYS A 228 -7.73 20.03 -22.05
N CYS A 229 -6.86 19.28 -21.39
CA CYS A 229 -7.27 18.16 -20.52
C CYS A 229 -7.32 18.52 -19.03
N CYS A 230 -6.49 19.47 -18.61
CA CYS A 230 -5.95 19.51 -17.27
C CYS A 230 -5.83 20.93 -16.69
N GLY A 231 -6.11 21.97 -17.49
CA GLY A 231 -5.89 23.39 -17.17
C GLY A 231 -6.68 23.95 -15.98
N THR A 232 -7.54 23.16 -15.35
CA THR A 232 -8.27 23.55 -14.13
C THR A 232 -7.73 22.88 -12.87
N LYS A 233 -6.71 22.02 -12.96
CA LYS A 233 -6.32 21.10 -11.89
C LYS A 233 -4.93 21.38 -11.31
N VAL A 234 -4.80 21.23 -9.99
CA VAL A 234 -3.52 21.43 -9.28
C VAL A 234 -2.52 20.32 -9.56
N GLY A 235 -3.01 19.08 -9.71
CA GLY A 235 -2.22 17.91 -10.05
C GLY A 235 -2.68 17.30 -11.36
N TRP A 236 -1.75 16.94 -12.22
CA TRP A 236 -2.02 16.33 -13.52
C TRP A 236 -0.82 15.55 -14.05
N ALA A 237 -1.09 14.56 -14.89
CA ALA A 237 -0.07 13.90 -15.71
C ALA A 237 -0.60 13.70 -17.13
N VAL A 238 0.30 13.82 -18.10
CA VAL A 238 0.02 13.55 -19.51
C VAL A 238 1.15 12.66 -20.01
N MET A 239 0.77 11.52 -20.61
CA MET A 239 1.68 10.44 -20.97
C MET A 239 1.45 10.03 -22.42
N SER A 240 2.54 9.69 -23.10
CA SER A 240 2.56 9.11 -24.44
C SER A 240 3.55 7.94 -24.50
N PRO A 241 3.70 7.26 -25.64
CA PRO A 241 4.70 6.20 -25.81
C PRO A 241 6.14 6.72 -25.73
N SER A 242 6.37 7.94 -26.20
CA SER A 242 7.71 8.52 -26.30
C SER A 242 8.12 9.39 -25.12
N CYS A 243 7.18 9.91 -24.32
CA CYS A 243 7.49 10.77 -23.19
C CYS A 243 6.32 10.94 -22.20
N GLY A 244 6.60 11.55 -21.06
CA GLY A 244 5.62 11.85 -20.04
C GLY A 244 5.96 13.09 -19.22
N VAL A 245 4.90 13.77 -18.76
CA VAL A 245 4.98 14.91 -17.84
C VAL A 245 4.03 14.70 -16.68
N LYS A 246 4.47 15.01 -15.46
CA LYS A 246 3.63 14.99 -14.26
C LYS A 246 3.93 16.18 -13.38
N TYR A 247 2.88 16.77 -12.83
CA TYR A 247 2.94 17.86 -11.87
C TYR A 247 1.94 17.62 -10.74
N ASP A 248 2.35 17.82 -9.49
CA ASP A 248 1.47 17.57 -8.34
C ASP A 248 1.82 18.39 -7.10
N ASP A 249 0.90 18.41 -6.12
CA ASP A 249 1.09 19.07 -4.82
C ASP A 249 1.57 18.17 -3.69
N TYR A 250 1.86 16.90 -4.01
CA TYR A 250 2.58 15.97 -3.15
C TYR A 250 3.79 15.39 -3.89
N ARG A 251 4.79 14.96 -3.12
CA ARG A 251 5.99 14.33 -3.69
C ARG A 251 5.66 12.88 -4.09
N PHE A 252 5.86 12.53 -5.36
CA PHE A 252 5.56 11.20 -5.91
C PHE A 252 6.82 10.40 -6.34
N TYR A 253 8.00 10.85 -5.92
CA TYR A 253 9.30 10.24 -6.22
C TYR A 253 10.19 10.25 -4.97
N GLN A 254 11.16 9.32 -4.91
CA GLN A 254 12.14 9.27 -3.83
C GLN A 254 13.41 10.03 -4.27
N VAL A 255 14.03 10.77 -3.34
CA VAL A 255 15.31 11.44 -3.60
C VAL A 255 16.41 10.49 -3.14
N ASN A 256 16.98 9.72 -4.06
CA ASN A 256 18.19 8.97 -3.78
C ASN A 256 19.38 9.93 -3.85
N ASN A 257 20.14 10.04 -2.76
CA ASN A 257 21.35 10.87 -2.66
C ASN A 257 22.51 10.40 -3.57
N GLN A 258 22.27 9.52 -4.54
CA GLN A 258 23.27 9.01 -5.47
C GLN A 258 23.19 9.61 -6.88
N THR A 259 22.27 10.54 -7.17
CA THR A 259 22.29 11.29 -8.43
C THR A 259 22.17 12.79 -8.15
N GLY A 260 23.24 13.50 -8.46
CA GLY A 260 23.41 14.91 -8.16
C GLY A 260 22.35 15.78 -8.84
N SER A 261 21.63 16.56 -8.04
CA SER A 261 21.03 17.81 -8.47
C SER A 261 21.59 18.91 -7.57
N ARG A 262 22.55 19.66 -8.11
CA ARG A 262 23.13 20.86 -7.50
C ARG A 262 22.17 22.01 -7.83
N SER A 263 21.32 22.40 -6.88
CA SER A 263 20.61 23.68 -6.98
C SER A 263 21.61 24.85 -6.86
N PRO A 264 21.44 25.95 -7.61
CA PRO A 264 22.37 27.07 -7.60
C PRO A 264 22.10 27.99 -6.41
N MET A 265 23.13 28.28 -5.61
CA MET A 265 23.19 29.46 -4.74
C MET A 265 24.58 30.12 -4.83
N PRO A 266 24.67 31.42 -4.54
CA PRO A 266 25.59 32.34 -5.21
C PRO A 266 27.02 32.35 -4.64
N ILE A 267 27.95 32.69 -5.53
CA ILE A 267 29.40 32.83 -5.34
C ILE A 267 29.71 33.95 -4.32
N PRO A 268 30.71 33.75 -3.43
CA PRO A 268 31.86 34.65 -3.45
C PRO A 268 33.23 33.93 -3.39
N ASP A 269 34.07 34.38 -4.30
CA ASP A 269 35.53 34.47 -4.37
C ASP A 269 36.51 33.31 -4.07
N LYS A 270 37.45 33.22 -5.03
CA LYS A 270 38.64 32.37 -5.08
C LYS A 270 39.68 32.79 -4.03
N GLN A 271 40.31 31.81 -3.38
CA GLN A 271 41.76 31.84 -3.13
C GLN A 271 42.38 30.46 -3.39
N GLU A 272 43.49 30.48 -4.11
CA GLU A 272 44.37 29.36 -4.44
C GLU A 272 45.14 28.86 -3.19
N GLY A 273 45.52 27.58 -3.19
CA GLY A 273 46.47 27.03 -2.21
C GLY A 273 46.73 25.54 -2.41
N ALA A 274 47.88 25.21 -2.99
CA ALA A 274 48.31 23.86 -3.28
C ALA A 274 48.78 23.06 -2.04
N SER A 275 48.61 21.73 -2.14
CA SER A 275 49.33 20.63 -1.47
C SER A 275 49.28 20.53 0.06
N ASN A 276 48.72 19.41 0.59
CA ASN A 276 49.26 18.71 1.77
C ASN A 276 48.66 17.30 1.97
N THR A 277 48.88 16.39 1.01
CA THR A 277 48.44 14.97 1.09
C THR A 277 49.14 14.18 2.22
N LYS A 278 50.31 14.64 2.69
CA LYS A 278 51.07 13.97 3.77
C LYS A 278 50.46 14.17 5.16
N THR A 279 49.85 15.33 5.42
CA THR A 279 49.23 15.64 6.72
C THR A 279 47.96 14.82 6.95
N LEU A 280 47.16 14.60 5.88
CA LEU A 280 45.95 13.78 5.94
C LEU A 280 46.23 12.31 6.26
N ILE A 281 47.32 11.75 5.72
CA ILE A 281 47.71 10.36 5.98
C ILE A 281 48.17 10.18 7.43
N ILE A 282 48.95 11.13 7.97
CA ILE A 282 49.42 11.07 9.36
C ILE A 282 48.23 11.19 10.33
N THR A 283 47.28 12.08 10.06
CA THR A 283 46.05 12.18 10.88
C THR A 283 45.22 10.91 10.82
N LEU A 284 45.08 10.28 9.65
CA LEU A 284 44.31 9.04 9.50
C LEU A 284 44.94 7.88 10.29
N VAL A 285 46.26 7.73 10.20
CA VAL A 285 46.98 6.66 10.90
C VAL A 285 46.93 6.86 12.41
N SER A 286 47.04 8.09 12.90
CA SER A 286 46.96 8.39 14.33
C SER A 286 45.59 8.06 14.93
N VAL A 287 44.51 8.32 14.19
CA VAL A 287 43.14 8.00 14.61
C VAL A 287 42.90 6.49 14.62
N LEU A 288 43.40 5.77 13.61
CA LEU A 288 43.27 4.31 13.54
C LEU A 288 43.99 3.60 14.69
N VAL A 289 45.17 4.09 15.09
CA VAL A 289 45.91 3.55 16.23
C VAL A 289 45.18 3.84 17.55
N ALA A 290 44.63 5.03 17.73
CA ALA A 290 43.87 5.38 18.93
C ALA A 290 42.61 4.51 19.09
N VAL A 291 41.87 4.28 17.99
CA VAL A 291 40.67 3.41 18.00
C VAL A 291 41.03 1.96 18.31
N SER A 292 42.17 1.47 17.80
CA SER A 292 42.66 0.11 18.06
C SER A 292 43.06 -0.09 19.53
N ILE A 293 43.67 0.91 20.15
CA ILE A 293 44.02 0.88 21.58
C ILE A 293 42.74 0.91 22.43
N LEU A 294 41.77 1.77 22.08
CA LEU A 294 40.51 1.90 22.83
C LEU A 294 39.71 0.60 22.80
N SER A 295 39.64 -0.05 21.64
CA SER A 295 38.95 -1.33 21.47
C SER A 295 39.65 -2.48 22.21
N CYS A 296 40.99 -2.50 22.25
CA CYS A 296 41.74 -3.42 23.10
C CYS A 296 41.50 -3.16 24.60
N CYS A 297 41.42 -1.91 25.04
CA CYS A 297 41.11 -1.55 26.43
C CYS A 297 39.69 -1.97 26.82
N ILE A 298 38.70 -1.72 25.96
CA ILE A 298 37.31 -2.14 26.18
C ILE A 298 37.21 -3.66 26.26
N TYR A 299 37.88 -4.38 25.34
CA TYR A 299 37.93 -5.84 25.36
C TYR A 299 38.60 -6.40 26.63
N TYR A 300 39.68 -5.75 27.10
CA TYR A 300 40.37 -6.16 28.33
C TYR A 300 39.54 -5.86 29.59
N CYS A 301 38.84 -4.72 29.62
CA CYS A 301 37.89 -4.37 30.69
C CYS A 301 36.68 -5.31 30.72
N TRP A 302 36.15 -5.69 29.55
CA TRP A 302 35.09 -6.70 29.42
C TRP A 302 35.54 -8.08 29.90
N ARG A 303 36.78 -8.47 29.61
CA ARG A 303 37.30 -9.79 29.99
C ARG A 303 37.66 -9.88 31.48
N LYS A 304 38.01 -8.77 32.14
CA LYS A 304 38.41 -8.76 33.56
C LYS A 304 37.22 -8.72 34.53
N ASN A 305 36.03 -8.29 34.08
CA ASN A 305 34.84 -8.14 34.93
C ASN A 305 33.79 -9.26 34.76
N GLY A 306 34.20 -10.48 34.47
CA GLY A 306 33.31 -11.65 34.49
C GLY A 306 33.16 -12.26 35.88
N LEU A 307 32.20 -11.79 36.69
CA LEU A 307 31.06 -12.57 37.23
C LEU A 307 30.24 -11.80 38.30
N CYS A 308 28.93 -11.70 38.03
CA CYS A 308 27.77 -11.72 38.94
C CYS A 308 27.68 -10.75 40.13
N LYS A 309 26.69 -9.84 40.06
CA LYS A 309 25.54 -9.78 40.99
C LYS A 309 24.46 -8.84 40.44
N GLY A 310 23.22 -9.29 40.55
CA GLY A 310 22.04 -8.57 40.07
C GLY A 310 21.68 -7.34 40.91
N GLY A 311 20.70 -6.62 40.38
CA GLY A 311 20.11 -5.45 41.00
C GLY A 311 20.62 -4.15 40.39
N PHE A 312 19.68 -3.33 39.92
CA PHE A 312 19.85 -1.90 39.67
C PHE A 312 20.40 -1.48 38.29
N LEU A 313 19.52 -1.40 37.29
CA LEU A 313 19.64 -0.37 36.25
C LEU A 313 18.27 0.00 35.63
N PHE A 314 17.34 0.45 36.46
CA PHE A 314 16.18 1.22 35.99
C PHE A 314 16.58 2.69 35.91
N ARG A 315 17.32 3.06 34.87
CA ARG A 315 17.41 4.44 34.36
C ARG A 315 18.35 4.50 33.15
N THR A 316 17.92 5.27 32.16
CA THR A 316 18.69 5.76 31.01
C THR A 316 18.57 4.93 29.72
N ILE A 317 17.36 4.93 29.14
CA ILE A 317 17.25 5.12 27.69
C ILE A 317 16.45 6.42 27.49
N ALA A 318 17.09 7.39 26.85
CA ALA A 318 16.60 8.74 26.68
C ALA A 318 15.27 8.77 25.90
N PHE A 319 14.21 9.17 26.60
CA PHE A 319 13.01 9.75 26.04
C PHE A 319 13.32 11.20 25.67
N HIS A 320 13.27 11.53 24.38
CA HIS A 320 13.13 12.90 23.92
C HIS A 320 12.27 12.92 22.66
N ASP A 321 10.95 12.97 22.85
CA ASP A 321 10.12 13.96 22.18
C ASP A 321 8.86 14.23 23.03
N HIS A 322 8.36 15.46 22.96
CA HIS A 322 7.46 16.11 23.90
C HIS A 322 6.13 15.37 24.20
N VAL A 323 5.99 14.78 25.39
CA VAL A 323 4.72 14.73 26.15
C VAL A 323 5.05 14.86 27.65
N GLN A 324 4.37 15.78 28.33
CA GLN A 324 4.53 16.04 29.75
C GLN A 324 4.18 14.79 30.60
N ARG A 325 5.07 14.54 31.59
CA ARG A 325 4.86 13.85 32.87
C ARG A 325 3.53 13.09 33.05
N GLU A 326 3.61 11.77 32.91
CA GLU A 326 3.30 10.78 33.96
C GLU A 326 3.98 9.46 33.55
N ASP A 327 4.63 8.79 34.50
CA ASP A 327 5.42 7.57 34.28
C ASP A 327 4.52 6.44 33.74
N PRO A 328 4.63 5.97 32.47
CA PRO A 328 3.59 5.13 31.87
C PRO A 328 3.59 3.68 32.36
N LEU A 329 4.63 3.27 33.11
CA LEU A 329 4.87 1.89 33.51
C LEU A 329 4.36 1.56 34.92
N ASN A 330 3.25 2.18 35.34
CA ASN A 330 2.59 1.91 36.63
C ASN A 330 1.47 0.85 36.53
N GLY A 331 1.54 -0.04 35.53
CA GLY A 331 0.64 -1.19 35.40
C GLY A 331 1.46 -2.48 35.44
N ASP A 332 1.09 -3.39 36.33
CA ASP A 332 1.75 -4.65 36.67
C ASP A 332 1.80 -5.68 35.52
N LEU A 333 2.35 -5.34 34.34
CA LEU A 333 2.55 -6.32 33.28
C LEU A 333 3.77 -7.21 33.61
N PRO A 334 3.59 -8.53 33.81
CA PRO A 334 4.70 -9.42 34.15
C PRO A 334 5.74 -9.49 33.04
N THR A 335 7.02 -9.34 33.40
CA THR A 335 8.12 -9.66 32.49
C THR A 335 8.45 -11.14 32.61
N ILE A 336 8.32 -11.87 31.50
CA ILE A 336 8.58 -13.32 31.45
C ILE A 336 9.99 -13.53 30.88
N PRO A 337 10.89 -14.27 31.55
CA PRO A 337 12.23 -14.51 31.05
C PRO A 337 12.24 -15.23 29.70
N LEU A 338 13.15 -14.85 28.79
CA LEU A 338 13.28 -15.47 27.47
C LEU A 338 13.44 -16.99 27.54
N THR A 339 14.19 -17.48 28.54
CA THR A 339 14.39 -18.91 28.76
C THR A 339 13.09 -19.66 29.03
N VAL A 340 12.16 -19.04 29.76
CA VAL A 340 10.84 -19.62 30.04
C VAL A 340 10.03 -19.68 28.74
N ILE A 341 10.02 -18.60 27.97
CA ILE A 341 9.32 -18.55 26.67
C ILE A 341 9.88 -19.58 25.69
N GLN A 342 11.21 -19.73 25.62
CA GLN A 342 11.86 -20.74 24.79
C GLN A 342 11.45 -22.15 25.22
N GLN A 343 11.45 -22.45 26.53
CA GLN A 343 10.98 -23.75 27.01
C GLN A 343 9.50 -23.99 26.69
N SER A 344 8.65 -22.99 26.92
CA SER A 344 7.21 -23.04 26.67
C SER A 344 6.84 -23.22 25.19
N THR A 345 7.68 -22.76 24.26
CA THR A 345 7.44 -22.83 22.80
C THR A 345 8.27 -23.89 22.10
N ASN A 346 9.01 -24.72 22.84
CA ASN A 346 9.99 -25.66 22.31
C ASN A 346 11.02 -24.99 21.38
N ASN A 347 11.61 -23.90 21.87
CA ASN A 347 12.56 -23.03 21.20
C ASN A 347 12.01 -22.44 19.89
N PHE A 348 10.78 -21.92 19.95
CA PHE A 348 10.06 -21.36 18.79
C PHE A 348 9.95 -22.35 17.63
N SER A 349 9.66 -23.63 17.91
CA SER A 349 9.58 -24.65 16.88
C SER A 349 8.46 -24.37 15.87
N GLU A 350 8.70 -24.70 14.61
CA GLU A 350 7.68 -24.55 13.55
C GLU A 350 6.40 -25.35 13.83
N SER A 351 6.50 -26.47 14.55
CA SER A 351 5.33 -27.25 15.00
C SER A 351 4.41 -26.49 15.97
N SER A 352 4.96 -25.50 16.67
CA SER A 352 4.24 -24.66 17.62
C SER A 352 3.74 -23.38 16.96
N LYS A 353 4.07 -23.12 15.69
CA LYS A 353 3.69 -21.90 14.99
C LYS A 353 2.20 -21.89 14.68
N LEU A 354 1.51 -20.86 15.17
CA LEU A 354 0.08 -20.62 14.93
C LEU A 354 -0.16 -19.85 13.63
N GLY A 355 0.79 -18.97 13.28
CA GLY A 355 0.71 -18.16 12.06
C GLY A 355 1.85 -17.14 12.00
N GLU A 356 1.94 -16.44 10.88
CA GLU A 356 2.91 -15.36 10.67
C GLU A 356 2.25 -14.24 9.87
N GLY A 357 2.28 -13.03 10.42
CA GLY A 357 1.79 -11.83 9.76
C GLY A 357 2.92 -10.82 9.52
N GLY A 358 2.56 -9.60 9.09
CA GLY A 358 3.54 -8.52 8.85
C GLY A 358 4.35 -8.09 10.09
N TYR A 359 3.98 -8.59 11.27
CA TYR A 359 4.55 -8.22 12.57
C TYR A 359 5.40 -9.33 13.20
N GLY A 360 5.57 -10.45 12.50
CA GLY A 360 6.35 -11.60 12.94
C GLY A 360 5.50 -12.84 13.27
N PRO A 361 6.17 -13.95 13.60
CA PRO A 361 5.52 -15.22 13.89
C PRO A 361 4.88 -15.25 15.28
N VAL A 362 3.76 -15.99 15.37
CA VAL A 362 3.06 -16.28 16.61
C VAL A 362 3.15 -17.78 16.89
N TYR A 363 3.53 -18.15 18.11
CA TYR A 363 3.70 -19.54 18.54
C TYR A 363 2.74 -19.88 19.68
N LYS A 364 2.18 -21.08 19.67
CA LYS A 364 1.55 -21.69 20.83
C LYS A 364 2.63 -22.07 21.83
N GLY A 365 2.38 -21.84 23.11
CA GLY A 365 3.23 -22.36 24.17
C GLY A 365 2.43 -22.72 25.42
N THR A 366 3.10 -23.38 26.35
CA THR A 366 2.54 -23.71 27.66
C THR A 366 3.51 -23.24 28.74
N LEU A 367 3.07 -22.31 29.59
CA LEU A 367 3.86 -21.81 30.71
C LEU A 367 4.07 -22.91 31.78
N PRO A 368 5.06 -22.78 32.68
CA PRO A 368 5.35 -23.79 33.71
C PRO A 368 4.18 -24.11 34.64
N ASP A 369 3.24 -23.18 34.80
CA ASP A 369 2.01 -23.35 35.59
C ASP A 369 0.89 -24.08 34.83
N GLY A 370 1.13 -24.48 33.57
CA GLY A 370 0.16 -25.15 32.71
C GLY A 370 -0.67 -24.21 31.84
N THR A 371 -0.51 -22.89 31.96
CA THR A 371 -1.29 -21.92 31.18
C THR A 371 -0.90 -21.98 29.70
N GLU A 372 -1.87 -22.22 28.82
CA GLU A 372 -1.67 -22.12 27.37
C GLU A 372 -1.61 -20.66 26.92
N VAL A 373 -0.62 -20.32 26.10
CA VAL A 373 -0.34 -18.95 25.67
C VAL A 373 -0.06 -18.84 24.18
N ALA A 374 -0.31 -17.67 23.62
CA ALA A 374 0.13 -17.27 22.28
C ALA A 374 1.29 -16.28 22.39
N VAL A 375 2.43 -16.65 21.83
CA VAL A 375 3.71 -15.93 21.92
C VAL A 375 3.99 -15.24 20.59
N LYS A 376 3.76 -13.94 20.51
CA LYS A 376 4.05 -13.10 19.33
C LYS A 376 5.49 -12.58 19.43
N ARG A 377 6.38 -13.10 18.58
CA ARG A 377 7.78 -12.67 18.51
C ARG A 377 7.91 -11.61 17.43
N LEU A 378 8.25 -10.38 17.81
CA LEU A 378 8.28 -9.26 16.87
C LEU A 378 9.57 -9.26 16.05
N ALA A 379 9.44 -9.08 14.74
CA ALA A 379 10.58 -9.12 13.82
C ALA A 379 11.52 -7.91 14.00
N GLU A 380 12.83 -8.18 14.05
CA GLU A 380 13.91 -7.20 14.29
C GLU A 380 14.05 -6.14 13.16
N LEU A 381 13.65 -6.50 11.93
CA LEU A 381 13.95 -5.75 10.71
C LEU A 381 13.01 -4.58 10.40
N SER A 382 11.98 -4.34 11.22
CA SER A 382 11.06 -3.23 11.00
C SER A 382 11.31 -2.11 12.02
N GLY A 383 11.67 -0.91 11.56
CA GLY A 383 11.65 0.29 12.43
C GLY A 383 10.28 0.49 13.11
N GLN A 384 9.24 -0.05 12.49
CA GLN A 384 7.85 -0.12 12.94
C GLN A 384 7.62 -1.06 14.14
N GLY A 385 8.26 -2.24 14.21
CA GLY A 385 8.02 -3.23 15.28
C GLY A 385 8.40 -2.75 16.69
N SER A 386 9.33 -1.80 16.81
CA SER A 386 9.67 -1.19 18.09
C SER A 386 8.61 -0.19 18.60
N GLU A 387 7.95 0.54 17.69
CA GLU A 387 6.82 1.42 18.03
C GLU A 387 5.58 0.59 18.32
N GLU A 388 5.35 -0.48 17.58
CA GLU A 388 4.22 -1.40 17.79
C GLU A 388 4.32 -2.15 19.10
N PHE A 389 5.50 -2.66 19.46
CA PHE A 389 5.72 -3.24 20.78
C PHE A 389 5.36 -2.25 21.89
N LYS A 390 5.82 -0.99 21.76
CA LYS A 390 5.49 0.07 22.73
C LYS A 390 3.98 0.32 22.77
N ASN A 391 3.31 0.42 21.63
CA ASN A 391 1.86 0.63 21.57
C ASN A 391 1.11 -0.53 22.22
N GLU A 392 1.41 -1.77 21.82
CA GLU A 392 0.76 -2.96 22.38
C GLU A 392 0.96 -3.00 23.90
N VAL A 393 2.19 -2.86 24.41
CA VAL A 393 2.45 -2.85 25.86
C VAL A 393 1.73 -1.70 26.58
N ILE A 394 1.77 -0.46 26.04
CA ILE A 394 1.17 0.72 26.69
C ILE A 394 -0.36 0.61 26.75
N PHE A 395 -1.00 0.16 25.66
CA PHE A 395 -2.45 0.13 25.56
C PHE A 395 -3.01 -1.13 26.20
N ILE A 396 -2.59 -2.31 25.74
CA ILE A 396 -3.28 -3.54 26.14
C ILE A 396 -3.06 -3.89 27.61
N ALA A 397 -1.94 -3.49 28.22
CA ALA A 397 -1.70 -3.70 29.65
C ALA A 397 -2.72 -2.94 30.53
N LYS A 398 -3.30 -1.86 30.01
CA LYS A 398 -4.30 -1.02 30.71
C LYS A 398 -5.74 -1.34 30.28
N LEU A 399 -5.94 -2.18 29.29
CA LEU A 399 -7.25 -2.52 28.74
C LEU A 399 -7.66 -3.91 29.23
N GLN A 400 -8.75 -3.98 30.00
CA GLN A 400 -9.31 -5.24 30.47
C GLN A 400 -10.79 -5.29 30.14
N HIS A 401 -11.15 -6.12 29.18
CA HIS A 401 -12.54 -6.28 28.77
C HIS A 401 -12.75 -7.67 28.15
N ARG A 402 -13.93 -8.26 28.36
CA ARG A 402 -14.25 -9.63 27.90
C ARG A 402 -14.12 -9.83 26.38
N ASN A 403 -14.27 -8.76 25.61
CA ASN A 403 -14.18 -8.76 24.14
C ASN A 403 -12.86 -8.18 23.60
N LEU A 404 -11.81 -8.09 24.42
CA LEU A 404 -10.45 -7.76 23.99
C LEU A 404 -9.51 -8.90 24.41
N VAL A 405 -8.52 -9.21 23.58
CA VAL A 405 -7.52 -10.24 23.93
C VAL A 405 -6.64 -9.74 25.07
N LYS A 406 -6.44 -10.57 26.08
CA LYS A 406 -5.63 -10.24 27.26
C LYS A 406 -4.14 -10.49 26.99
N LEU A 407 -3.31 -9.48 27.21
CA LEU A 407 -1.86 -9.65 27.34
C LEU A 407 -1.53 -10.12 28.75
N LEU A 408 -0.80 -11.23 28.82
CA LEU A 408 -0.39 -11.87 30.06
C LEU A 408 1.02 -11.45 30.50
N GLY A 409 1.85 -11.02 29.56
CA GLY A 409 3.20 -10.56 29.86
C GLY A 409 3.99 -10.15 28.62
N CYS A 410 5.21 -9.68 28.83
CA CYS A 410 6.16 -9.39 27.75
C CYS A 410 7.57 -9.87 28.10
N CYS A 411 8.42 -9.96 27.09
CA CYS A 411 9.86 -10.21 27.27
C CYS A 411 10.64 -9.18 26.45
N ILE A 412 11.65 -8.60 27.09
CA ILE A 412 12.65 -7.74 26.48
C ILE A 412 14.02 -8.28 26.93
N ASP A 413 14.71 -8.97 26.03
CA ASP A 413 16.04 -9.54 26.31
C ASP A 413 16.97 -9.29 25.12
N GLY A 414 17.95 -8.40 25.28
CA GLY A 414 18.77 -7.92 24.17
C GLY A 414 17.92 -7.28 23.06
N ASN A 415 17.90 -7.92 21.90
CA ASN A 415 17.11 -7.50 20.74
C ASN A 415 15.73 -8.21 20.65
N GLU A 416 15.46 -9.20 21.50
CA GLU A 416 14.18 -9.91 21.51
C GLU A 416 13.09 -9.05 22.14
N LYS A 417 11.99 -8.87 21.39
CA LYS A 417 10.76 -8.24 21.86
C LYS A 417 9.61 -9.20 21.63
N ILE A 418 9.05 -9.71 22.73
CA ILE A 418 8.04 -10.77 22.67
C ILE A 418 6.85 -10.38 23.53
N LEU A 419 5.65 -10.63 23.01
CA LEU A 419 4.38 -10.42 23.68
C LEU A 419 3.71 -11.77 23.92
N VAL A 420 3.21 -11.98 25.13
CA VAL A 420 2.59 -13.23 25.56
C VAL A 420 1.12 -12.97 25.86
N TYR A 421 0.25 -13.55 25.04
CA TYR A 421 -1.21 -13.41 25.08
C TYR A 421 -1.86 -14.68 25.62
N GLU A 422 -3.11 -14.55 26.07
CA GLU A 422 -3.97 -15.73 26.25
C GLU A 422 -4.12 -16.48 24.92
N TYR A 423 -4.12 -17.82 24.98
CA TYR A 423 -4.32 -18.64 23.79
C TYR A 423 -5.80 -18.67 23.37
N MET A 424 -6.06 -18.47 22.08
CA MET A 424 -7.40 -18.44 21.50
C MET A 424 -7.62 -19.71 20.65
N PRO A 425 -8.32 -20.73 21.17
CA PRO A 425 -8.36 -22.07 20.55
C PRO A 425 -9.13 -22.12 19.24
N ASN A 426 -10.09 -21.21 19.03
CA ASN A 426 -10.91 -21.17 17.82
C ASN A 426 -10.35 -20.23 16.74
N SER A 427 -9.10 -19.79 16.85
CA SER A 427 -8.43 -18.97 15.83
C SER A 427 -9.17 -17.64 15.54
N SER A 428 -8.88 -17.02 14.40
CA SER A 428 -9.45 -15.76 13.95
C SER A 428 -10.80 -15.92 13.25
N LEU A 429 -11.61 -14.87 13.25
CA LEU A 429 -12.94 -14.85 12.65
C LEU A 429 -12.88 -15.06 11.13
N ASP A 430 -11.86 -14.53 10.44
CA ASP A 430 -11.70 -14.72 8.99
C ASP A 430 -11.50 -16.18 8.59
N PHE A 431 -10.84 -16.98 9.44
CA PHE A 431 -10.68 -18.43 9.25
C PHE A 431 -12.04 -19.14 9.21
N HIS A 432 -13.00 -18.72 10.03
CA HIS A 432 -14.35 -19.28 10.03
C HIS A 432 -15.23 -18.66 8.94
N LEU A 433 -15.09 -17.37 8.70
CA LEU A 433 -16.02 -16.61 7.88
C LEU A 433 -15.84 -16.85 6.38
N PHE A 434 -14.61 -17.05 5.93
CA PHE A 434 -14.26 -17.18 4.51
C PHE A 434 -13.90 -18.61 4.07
N ASN A 435 -13.88 -19.57 5.01
CA ASN A 435 -13.75 -20.99 4.69
C ASN A 435 -15.14 -21.63 4.61
N LYS A 436 -15.53 -22.15 3.44
CA LYS A 436 -16.87 -22.71 3.19
C LYS A 436 -17.27 -23.84 4.15
N GLU A 437 -16.32 -24.63 4.65
CA GLU A 437 -16.61 -25.72 5.58
C GLU A 437 -16.88 -25.18 6.99
N LYS A 438 -16.04 -24.24 7.45
CA LYS A 438 -16.15 -23.62 8.77
C LYS A 438 -17.30 -22.62 8.87
N GLN A 439 -17.61 -21.94 7.77
CA GLN A 439 -18.69 -20.97 7.68
C GLN A 439 -20.05 -21.55 8.10
N ARG A 440 -20.26 -22.85 7.88
CA ARG A 440 -21.47 -23.57 8.29
C ARG A 440 -21.63 -23.68 9.82
N GLN A 441 -20.55 -23.46 10.57
CA GLN A 441 -20.55 -23.45 12.04
C GLN A 441 -21.01 -22.09 12.60
N LEU A 442 -20.99 -21.04 11.76
CA LEU A 442 -21.44 -19.69 12.11
C LEU A 442 -22.90 -19.51 11.69
N ASP A 443 -23.82 -20.06 12.49
CA ASP A 443 -25.24 -19.74 12.34
C ASP A 443 -25.53 -18.25 12.63
N TRP A 444 -26.76 -17.82 12.35
CA TRP A 444 -27.12 -16.41 12.50
C TRP A 444 -26.99 -15.91 13.95
N ASN A 445 -27.41 -16.73 14.92
CA ASN A 445 -27.32 -16.37 16.34
C ASN A 445 -25.87 -16.15 16.76
N LEU A 446 -24.97 -17.04 16.36
CA LEU A 446 -23.54 -16.91 16.66
C LEU A 446 -22.93 -15.69 15.96
N ARG A 447 -23.30 -15.42 14.70
CA ARG A 447 -22.89 -14.19 14.00
C ARG A 447 -23.36 -12.94 14.74
N LEU A 448 -24.61 -12.92 15.22
CA LEU A 448 -25.15 -11.80 15.98
C LEU A 448 -24.45 -11.63 17.33
N CYS A 449 -24.13 -12.72 18.03
CA CYS A 449 -23.30 -12.71 19.23
C CYS A 449 -21.91 -12.12 18.96
N ILE A 450 -21.28 -12.52 17.85
CA ILE A 450 -19.98 -12.00 17.40
C ILE A 450 -20.07 -10.50 17.10
N ILE A 451 -21.07 -10.07 16.34
CA ILE A 451 -21.32 -8.65 16.02
C ILE A 451 -21.46 -7.82 17.30
N ASN A 452 -22.30 -8.28 18.23
CA ASN A 452 -22.53 -7.61 19.51
C ASN A 452 -21.27 -7.55 20.37
N GLY A 453 -20.49 -8.63 20.43
CA GLY A 453 -19.25 -8.67 21.18
C GLY A 453 -18.19 -7.73 20.62
N ILE A 454 -18.01 -7.67 19.29
CA ILE A 454 -17.11 -6.70 18.64
C ILE A 454 -17.57 -5.27 18.92
N ALA A 455 -18.87 -4.98 18.79
CA ALA A 455 -19.41 -3.65 19.05
C ALA A 455 -19.17 -3.19 20.49
N ARG A 456 -19.33 -4.09 21.47
CA ARG A 456 -19.04 -3.83 22.89
C ARG A 456 -17.54 -3.65 23.15
N GLY A 457 -16.69 -4.46 22.52
CA GLY A 457 -15.23 -4.31 22.61
C GLY A 457 -14.78 -2.94 22.10
N LEU A 458 -15.32 -2.50 20.97
CA LEU A 458 -14.99 -1.20 20.39
C LEU A 458 -15.58 -0.01 21.16
N LEU A 459 -16.82 -0.15 21.68
CA LEU A 459 -17.40 0.81 22.62
C LEU A 459 -16.48 1.02 23.82
N TYR A 460 -15.99 -0.06 24.42
CA TYR A 460 -15.06 0.02 25.55
C TYR A 460 -13.80 0.81 25.18
N LEU A 461 -13.19 0.54 24.02
CA LEU A 461 -12.01 1.29 23.56
C LEU A 461 -12.28 2.78 23.37
N HIS A 462 -13.47 3.15 22.88
CA HIS A 462 -13.80 4.53 22.52
C HIS A 462 -14.32 5.38 23.68
N GLU A 463 -15.12 4.79 24.56
CA GLU A 463 -15.96 5.52 25.53
C GLU A 463 -15.74 5.06 26.98
N ASP A 464 -15.62 3.76 27.26
CA ASP A 464 -15.64 3.25 28.65
C ASP A 464 -14.26 2.99 29.26
N SER A 465 -13.21 2.87 28.45
CA SER A 465 -11.87 2.59 28.93
C SER A 465 -11.18 3.83 29.52
N PRO A 466 -10.18 3.67 30.41
CA PRO A 466 -9.47 4.79 31.03
C PRO A 466 -8.78 5.73 30.03
N LEU A 467 -8.47 5.22 28.85
CA LEU A 467 -7.84 5.94 27.74
C LEU A 467 -8.75 5.83 26.52
N ARG A 468 -9.08 6.93 25.84
CA ARG A 468 -9.78 6.85 24.55
C ARG A 468 -8.83 6.29 23.50
N VAL A 469 -8.99 5.02 23.12
CA VAL A 469 -8.12 4.29 22.19
C VAL A 469 -8.82 4.11 20.85
N ILE A 470 -8.09 4.38 19.76
CA ILE A 470 -8.52 4.10 18.38
C ILE A 470 -7.68 2.96 17.86
N HIS A 471 -8.31 1.90 17.36
CA HIS A 471 -7.67 0.68 16.91
C HIS A 471 -6.91 0.86 15.59
N ARG A 472 -7.53 1.52 14.60
CA ARG A 472 -7.03 1.80 13.23
C ARG A 472 -6.79 0.59 12.31
N ASP A 473 -6.84 -0.63 12.82
CA ASP A 473 -6.73 -1.85 12.01
C ASP A 473 -7.77 -2.93 12.38
N LEU A 474 -9.01 -2.52 12.63
CA LEU A 474 -10.09 -3.47 12.90
C LEU A 474 -10.49 -4.21 11.61
N LYS A 475 -10.39 -5.54 11.63
CA LYS A 475 -10.70 -6.43 10.49
C LYS A 475 -10.97 -7.86 10.98
N ALA A 476 -11.49 -8.72 10.11
CA ALA A 476 -11.87 -10.08 10.50
C ALA A 476 -10.68 -10.93 11.04
N SER A 477 -9.47 -10.77 10.51
CA SER A 477 -8.30 -11.51 11.01
C SER A 477 -7.78 -10.99 12.37
N ASN A 478 -8.22 -9.81 12.81
CA ASN A 478 -7.87 -9.22 14.11
C ASN A 478 -9.00 -9.39 15.15
N VAL A 479 -9.97 -10.27 14.87
CA VAL A 479 -10.96 -10.74 15.84
C VAL A 479 -10.71 -12.21 16.08
N LEU A 480 -10.28 -12.58 17.28
CA LEU A 480 -10.05 -13.97 17.69
C LEU A 480 -11.28 -14.52 18.42
N LEU A 481 -11.43 -15.84 18.43
CA LEU A 481 -12.54 -16.54 19.05
C LEU A 481 -12.05 -17.43 20.21
N ASP A 482 -12.63 -17.25 21.40
CA ASP A 482 -12.33 -18.10 22.55
C ASP A 482 -13.00 -19.47 22.42
N ASP A 483 -12.85 -20.34 23.43
CA ASP A 483 -13.39 -21.69 23.47
C ASP A 483 -14.92 -21.74 23.33
N GLU A 484 -15.65 -20.74 23.80
CA GLU A 484 -17.09 -20.61 23.59
C GLU A 484 -17.49 -19.77 22.37
N MET A 485 -16.56 -19.51 21.45
CA MET A 485 -16.78 -18.74 20.22
C MET A 485 -17.15 -17.27 20.45
N ASN A 486 -16.81 -16.69 21.61
CA ASN A 486 -16.96 -15.26 21.84
C ASN A 486 -15.83 -14.48 21.16
N PRO A 487 -16.13 -13.30 20.60
CA PRO A 487 -15.13 -12.50 19.91
C PRO A 487 -14.25 -11.71 20.88
N LYS A 488 -12.96 -11.68 20.59
CA LYS A 488 -11.96 -10.82 21.24
C LYS A 488 -11.13 -10.05 20.20
N ILE A 489 -11.15 -8.73 20.27
CA ILE A 489 -10.36 -7.85 19.39
C ILE A 489 -8.88 -7.95 19.79
N SER A 490 -8.01 -8.10 18.80
CA SER A 490 -6.56 -8.25 18.95
C SER A 490 -5.79 -7.27 18.05
N ASP A 491 -4.45 -7.25 18.19
CA ASP A 491 -3.51 -6.50 17.35
C ASP A 491 -3.56 -4.96 17.47
N PHE A 492 -3.13 -4.46 18.63
CA PHE A 492 -3.10 -3.03 18.96
C PHE A 492 -1.83 -2.29 18.47
N GLY A 493 -1.02 -2.90 17.59
CA GLY A 493 0.24 -2.30 17.13
C GLY A 493 0.08 -0.90 16.52
N LEU A 494 -1.04 -0.65 15.85
CA LEU A 494 -1.36 0.63 15.21
C LEU A 494 -2.18 1.59 16.08
N ALA A 495 -2.57 1.15 17.28
CA ALA A 495 -3.51 1.88 18.13
C ALA A 495 -2.94 3.23 18.59
N ARG A 496 -3.81 4.21 18.82
CA ARG A 496 -3.44 5.56 19.27
C ARG A 496 -4.45 6.09 20.27
N THR A 497 -4.00 6.95 21.19
CA THR A 497 -4.88 7.66 22.14
C THR A 497 -5.16 9.09 21.71
N PHE A 498 -6.30 9.60 22.19
CA PHE A 498 -6.60 11.02 22.21
C PHE A 498 -6.46 11.60 23.61
N GLU A 499 -5.98 12.84 23.69
CA GLU A 499 -6.23 13.70 24.87
C GLU A 499 -7.72 14.01 24.97
N LYS A 500 -8.23 14.29 26.19
CA LYS A 500 -9.67 14.43 26.47
C LYS A 500 -10.41 15.40 25.53
N ASP A 501 -9.73 16.41 25.00
CA ASP A 501 -10.31 17.47 24.17
C ASP A 501 -10.06 17.31 22.65
N GLN A 502 -9.35 16.24 22.23
CA GLN A 502 -9.12 15.95 20.81
C GLN A 502 -10.14 14.94 20.26
N TYR A 503 -10.83 15.32 19.19
CA TYR A 503 -11.84 14.50 18.52
C TYR A 503 -11.32 13.81 17.24
N GLN A 504 -10.25 14.34 16.64
CA GLN A 504 -9.61 13.82 15.43
C GLN A 504 -8.12 14.20 15.39
N THR A 505 -7.29 13.36 14.79
CA THR A 505 -5.85 13.61 14.60
C THR A 505 -5.44 13.35 13.16
N LYS A 506 -4.42 14.06 12.69
CA LYS A 506 -3.84 13.88 11.36
C LYS A 506 -2.47 13.23 11.45
N THR A 507 -2.26 12.15 10.70
CA THR A 507 -0.95 11.51 10.52
C THR A 507 -0.40 11.74 9.12
N LYS A 508 0.94 11.82 9.00
CA LYS A 508 1.65 11.82 7.71
C LYS A 508 1.83 10.40 7.15
N ARG A 509 1.71 9.38 8.01
CA ARG A 509 1.89 7.97 7.69
C ARG A 509 0.54 7.25 7.83
N VAL A 510 -0.10 6.99 6.70
CA VAL A 510 -1.34 6.21 6.60
C VAL A 510 -0.95 4.73 6.57
N ILE A 511 -1.42 3.99 7.58
CA ILE A 511 -1.13 2.57 7.81
C ILE A 511 -2.39 1.86 8.31
N GLY A 512 -2.65 0.65 7.83
CA GLY A 512 -3.86 -0.11 8.13
C GLY A 512 -4.25 -0.97 6.93
N THR A 513 -5.31 -1.75 7.07
CA THR A 513 -5.70 -2.71 6.02
C THR A 513 -6.63 -2.06 4.99
N TYR A 514 -6.24 -2.12 3.71
CA TYR A 514 -7.07 -1.66 2.60
C TYR A 514 -8.43 -2.38 2.58
N GLY A 515 -9.50 -1.64 2.24
CA GLY A 515 -10.89 -2.14 2.30
C GLY A 515 -11.59 -1.84 3.63
N TYR A 516 -10.84 -1.76 4.75
CA TYR A 516 -11.37 -1.39 6.06
C TYR A 516 -11.11 0.07 6.45
N MET A 517 -10.17 0.74 5.77
CA MET A 517 -9.81 2.12 6.05
C MET A 517 -10.91 3.11 5.65
N ALA A 518 -11.26 4.00 6.57
CA ALA A 518 -12.18 5.10 6.29
C ALA A 518 -11.61 6.07 5.23
N PRO A 519 -12.46 6.69 4.39
CA PRO A 519 -12.02 7.58 3.31
C PRO A 519 -11.18 8.76 3.79
N GLU A 520 -11.59 9.44 4.87
CA GLU A 520 -10.87 10.59 5.43
C GLU A 520 -9.48 10.20 5.97
N TYR A 521 -9.36 8.95 6.42
CA TYR A 521 -8.11 8.39 6.88
C TYR A 521 -7.20 8.01 5.72
N ALA A 522 -7.74 7.30 4.72
CA ALA A 522 -7.00 6.89 3.54
C ALA A 522 -6.52 8.08 2.69
N MET A 523 -7.35 9.11 2.54
CA MET A 523 -7.09 10.24 1.65
C MET A 523 -6.29 11.37 2.32
N ALA A 524 -6.55 11.67 3.59
CA ALA A 524 -5.99 12.83 4.27
C ALA A 524 -5.17 12.49 5.52
N GLY A 525 -5.09 11.20 5.88
CA GLY A 525 -4.46 10.74 7.12
C GLY A 525 -5.20 11.18 8.37
N ILE A 526 -6.48 11.57 8.27
CA ILE A 526 -7.28 12.00 9.40
C ILE A 526 -7.95 10.78 10.01
N PHE A 527 -7.70 10.50 11.29
CA PHE A 527 -8.34 9.39 11.99
C PHE A 527 -9.02 9.85 13.26
N SER A 528 -10.09 9.15 13.63
CA SER A 528 -10.87 9.35 14.85
C SER A 528 -11.54 8.04 15.26
N VAL A 529 -12.30 8.07 16.35
CA VAL A 529 -13.22 6.97 16.71
C VAL A 529 -14.17 6.62 15.56
N LYS A 530 -14.55 7.59 14.71
CA LYS A 530 -15.41 7.37 13.54
C LYS A 530 -14.71 6.60 12.41
N SER A 531 -13.38 6.58 12.39
CA SER A 531 -12.63 5.77 11.43
C SER A 531 -12.70 4.29 11.79
N ASP A 532 -12.66 3.94 13.09
CA ASP A 532 -12.92 2.57 13.55
C ASP A 532 -14.38 2.15 13.36
N VAL A 533 -15.34 3.08 13.52
CA VAL A 533 -16.77 2.82 13.23
C VAL A 533 -16.94 2.42 11.76
N PHE A 534 -16.24 3.07 10.84
CA PHE A 534 -16.25 2.68 9.43
C PHE A 534 -15.72 1.24 9.24
N SER A 535 -14.56 0.92 9.83
CA SER A 535 -13.99 -0.43 9.78
C SER A 535 -14.93 -1.49 10.38
N PHE A 536 -15.64 -1.16 11.47
CA PHE A 536 -16.68 -2.00 12.05
C PHE A 536 -17.84 -2.22 11.08
N GLY A 537 -18.30 -1.17 10.39
CA GLY A 537 -19.35 -1.29 9.38
C GLY A 537 -18.98 -2.22 8.23
N VAL A 538 -17.74 -2.15 7.73
CA VAL A 538 -17.22 -3.09 6.72
C VAL A 538 -17.25 -4.52 7.28
N LEU A 539 -16.68 -4.72 8.47
CA LEU A 539 -16.62 -6.03 9.14
C LEU A 539 -18.00 -6.62 9.41
N LEU A 540 -18.97 -5.79 9.81
CA LEU A 540 -20.36 -6.18 10.03
C LEU A 540 -20.98 -6.74 8.74
N LEU A 541 -20.79 -6.07 7.61
CA LEU A 541 -21.28 -6.55 6.31
C LEU A 541 -20.58 -7.84 5.88
N GLU A 542 -19.27 -7.97 6.11
CA GLU A 542 -18.56 -9.24 5.87
C GLU A 542 -19.12 -10.37 6.72
N ILE A 543 -19.43 -10.14 8.00
CA ILE A 543 -20.02 -11.15 8.88
C ILE A 543 -21.40 -11.58 8.38
N ILE A 544 -22.22 -10.66 7.89
CA ILE A 544 -23.57 -10.97 7.37
C ILE A 544 -23.47 -11.80 6.09
N TYR A 545 -22.68 -11.35 5.11
CA TYR A 545 -22.60 -12.01 3.81
C TYR A 545 -21.65 -13.21 3.79
N GLY A 546 -20.74 -13.31 4.77
CA GLY A 546 -19.73 -14.35 4.81
C GLY A 546 -18.77 -14.32 3.61
N LYS A 547 -18.49 -13.12 3.09
CA LYS A 547 -17.66 -12.89 1.91
C LYS A 547 -16.66 -11.79 2.19
N ARG A 548 -15.43 -11.94 1.69
CA ARG A 548 -14.38 -10.95 1.88
C ARG A 548 -14.69 -9.71 1.04
N ASN A 549 -14.50 -8.52 1.60
CA ASN A 549 -14.78 -7.26 0.91
C ASN A 549 -14.02 -7.11 -0.42
N GLY A 550 -12.84 -7.74 -0.54
CA GLY A 550 -12.03 -7.79 -1.77
C GLY A 550 -12.60 -8.69 -2.88
N GLU A 551 -13.44 -9.67 -2.59
CA GLU A 551 -14.00 -10.60 -3.58
C GLU A 551 -15.05 -9.95 -4.48
N PHE A 552 -15.70 -8.87 -4.02
CA PHE A 552 -16.73 -8.17 -4.79
C PHE A 552 -16.17 -7.43 -6.01
N PHE A 553 -14.88 -7.07 -5.99
CA PHE A 553 -14.18 -6.51 -7.14
C PHE A 553 -14.11 -7.47 -8.34
N LEU A 554 -14.21 -8.79 -8.10
CA LEU A 554 -14.14 -9.84 -9.12
C LEU A 554 -15.52 -10.31 -9.62
N SER A 555 -16.61 -9.76 -9.08
CA SER A 555 -17.97 -10.08 -9.53
C SER A 555 -18.33 -9.38 -10.85
N GLU A 556 -19.29 -9.90 -11.61
CA GLU A 556 -19.76 -9.38 -12.91
C GLU A 556 -20.13 -7.88 -12.90
N HIS A 557 -20.32 -7.28 -11.72
CA HIS A 557 -20.69 -5.88 -11.55
C HIS A 557 -19.52 -4.94 -11.20
N MET A 558 -18.32 -5.47 -10.86
CA MET A 558 -17.12 -4.67 -10.55
C MET A 558 -17.37 -3.55 -9.50
N GLN A 559 -18.25 -3.81 -8.52
CA GLN A 559 -18.61 -2.88 -7.44
C GLN A 559 -17.94 -3.31 -6.13
N SER A 560 -17.58 -2.35 -5.28
CA SER A 560 -17.16 -2.68 -3.91
C SER A 560 -18.33 -3.24 -3.10
N LEU A 561 -18.02 -4.05 -2.07
CA LEU A 561 -19.02 -4.60 -1.14
C LEU A 561 -20.00 -3.52 -0.68
N LEU A 562 -19.49 -2.35 -0.29
CA LEU A 562 -20.29 -1.25 0.26
C LEU A 562 -21.30 -0.69 -0.76
N LEU A 563 -20.85 -0.42 -1.99
CA LEU A 563 -21.71 0.14 -3.04
C LEU A 563 -22.77 -0.87 -3.48
N TYR A 564 -22.39 -2.14 -3.56
CA TYR A 564 -23.29 -3.21 -3.96
C TYR A 564 -24.36 -3.46 -2.90
N THR A 565 -23.97 -3.53 -1.62
CA THR A 565 -24.91 -3.61 -0.49
C THR A 565 -25.86 -2.42 -0.45
N TRP A 566 -25.35 -1.19 -0.61
CA TRP A 566 -26.18 0.02 -0.67
C TRP A 566 -27.25 -0.07 -1.77
N ARG A 567 -26.85 -0.46 -2.98
CA ARG A 567 -27.78 -0.61 -4.10
C ARG A 567 -28.88 -1.62 -3.80
N LEU A 568 -28.52 -2.81 -3.30
CA LEU A 568 -29.51 -3.84 -2.97
C LEU A 568 -30.42 -3.40 -1.83
N TRP A 569 -29.89 -2.67 -0.85
CA TRP A 569 -30.70 -2.08 0.22
C TRP A 569 -31.71 -1.07 -0.33
N CYS A 570 -31.31 -0.17 -1.24
CA CYS A 570 -32.24 0.75 -1.92
C CYS A 570 -33.31 0.02 -2.75
N GLU A 571 -32.98 -1.14 -3.32
CA GLU A 571 -33.90 -1.97 -4.10
C GLU A 571 -34.78 -2.89 -3.21
N GLY A 572 -34.58 -2.91 -1.88
CA GLY A 572 -35.29 -3.82 -0.96
C GLY A 572 -34.84 -5.29 -1.06
N LYS A 573 -33.66 -5.54 -1.63
CA LYS A 573 -33.09 -6.85 -1.98
C LYS A 573 -31.83 -7.22 -1.20
N SER A 574 -31.56 -6.55 -0.08
CA SER A 574 -30.32 -6.69 0.70
C SER A 574 -30.05 -8.11 1.22
N LEU A 575 -31.08 -8.95 1.32
CA LEU A 575 -31.00 -10.34 1.76
C LEU A 575 -30.55 -11.31 0.64
N GLU A 576 -30.58 -10.91 -0.63
CA GLU A 576 -30.28 -11.81 -1.76
C GLU A 576 -28.85 -12.36 -1.75
N LEU A 577 -27.90 -11.62 -1.16
CA LEU A 577 -26.49 -12.00 -1.08
C LEU A 577 -26.16 -13.00 0.00
N ILE A 578 -27.09 -13.23 0.93
CA ILE A 578 -26.88 -14.14 2.04
C ILE A 578 -26.91 -15.56 1.50
N ASP A 579 -25.90 -16.34 1.86
CA ASP A 579 -25.76 -17.71 1.39
C ASP A 579 -27.06 -18.50 1.69
N PRO A 580 -27.64 -19.19 0.67
CA PRO A 580 -28.84 -20.00 0.81
C PRO A 580 -28.82 -20.99 1.98
N PHE A 581 -27.64 -21.47 2.38
CA PHE A 581 -27.46 -22.35 3.54
C PHE A 581 -27.95 -21.71 4.85
N HIS A 582 -27.82 -20.39 4.98
CA HIS A 582 -28.24 -19.64 6.17
C HIS A 582 -29.70 -19.17 6.08
N LYS A 583 -30.37 -19.29 4.92
CA LYS A 583 -31.77 -18.82 4.72
C LYS A 583 -32.82 -19.50 5.60
N LYS A 584 -32.49 -20.63 6.23
CA LYS A 584 -33.39 -21.34 7.13
C LYS A 584 -33.20 -20.99 8.62
N THR A 585 -32.21 -20.18 8.97
CA THR A 585 -31.79 -19.97 10.36
C THR A 585 -31.83 -18.51 10.83
N TYR A 586 -32.02 -17.54 9.93
CA TYR A 586 -32.03 -16.12 10.30
C TYR A 586 -33.45 -15.53 10.37
N ILE A 587 -33.61 -14.53 11.23
CA ILE A 587 -34.81 -13.69 11.29
C ILE A 587 -34.58 -12.50 10.36
N GLU A 588 -35.40 -12.36 9.31
CA GLU A 588 -35.23 -11.33 8.26
C GLU A 588 -35.09 -9.93 8.84
N SER A 589 -35.94 -9.56 9.82
CA SER A 589 -35.91 -8.24 10.45
C SER A 589 -34.59 -7.95 11.17
N GLU A 590 -34.00 -8.94 11.85
CA GLU A 590 -32.71 -8.78 12.54
C GLU A 590 -31.58 -8.57 11.54
N VAL A 591 -31.56 -9.36 10.47
CA VAL A 591 -30.55 -9.26 9.43
C VAL A 591 -30.63 -7.93 8.71
N THR A 592 -31.84 -7.52 8.30
CA THR A 592 -32.07 -6.23 7.66
C THR A 592 -31.67 -5.09 8.58
N LYS A 593 -31.98 -5.18 9.89
CA LYS A 593 -31.52 -4.23 10.91
C LYS A 593 -29.99 -4.14 10.96
N CYS A 594 -29.29 -5.27 10.97
CA CYS A 594 -27.82 -5.29 10.96
C CYS A 594 -27.22 -4.73 9.66
N ILE A 595 -27.79 -5.01 8.50
CA ILE A 595 -27.35 -4.42 7.22
C ILE A 595 -27.52 -2.90 7.24
N HIS A 596 -28.67 -2.43 7.74
CA HIS A 596 -28.97 -1.00 7.89
C HIS A 596 -27.96 -0.29 8.80
N ILE A 597 -27.66 -0.88 9.95
CA ILE A 597 -26.62 -0.39 10.88
C ILE A 597 -25.25 -0.40 10.21
N GLY A 598 -24.91 -1.45 9.46
CA GLY A 598 -23.67 -1.52 8.67
C GLY A 598 -23.53 -0.35 7.70
N LEU A 599 -24.60 -0.03 6.97
CA LEU A 599 -24.66 1.12 6.07
C LEU A 599 -24.51 2.45 6.81
N LEU A 600 -25.13 2.63 7.97
CA LEU A 600 -24.93 3.81 8.82
C LEU A 600 -23.48 3.96 9.31
N CYS A 601 -22.78 2.85 9.52
CA CYS A 601 -21.38 2.88 9.94
C CYS A 601 -20.41 3.26 8.80
N VAL A 602 -20.72 2.95 7.54
CA VAL A 602 -19.84 3.17 6.38
C VAL A 602 -20.12 4.45 5.59
N GLN A 603 -20.78 5.43 6.20
CA GLN A 603 -21.08 6.72 5.58
C GLN A 603 -19.80 7.45 5.14
N GLU A 604 -19.89 8.21 4.03
CA GLU A 604 -18.74 8.95 3.50
C GLU A 604 -18.22 9.98 4.51
N ASP A 605 -19.10 10.84 5.00
CA ASP A 605 -18.76 11.80 6.04
C ASP A 605 -18.69 11.09 7.41
N ALA A 606 -17.57 11.28 8.12
CA ALA A 606 -17.38 10.77 9.47
C ALA A 606 -18.40 11.35 10.47
N ALA A 607 -18.94 12.54 10.20
CA ALA A 607 -19.99 13.17 11.02
C ALA A 607 -21.31 12.38 10.98
N ASP A 608 -21.64 11.80 9.83
CA ASP A 608 -22.89 11.05 9.60
C ASP A 608 -22.86 9.65 10.24
N ARG A 609 -21.68 9.13 10.58
CA ARG A 609 -21.53 7.81 11.23
C ARG A 609 -22.01 7.86 12.69
N PRO A 610 -22.68 6.82 13.22
CA PRO A 610 -23.04 6.76 14.63
C PRO A 610 -21.81 6.65 15.55
N THR A 611 -21.99 6.89 16.84
CA THR A 611 -21.02 6.47 17.88
C THR A 611 -21.19 4.98 18.17
N MET A 612 -20.18 4.33 18.75
CA MET A 612 -20.31 2.91 19.12
C MET A 612 -21.36 2.69 20.21
N SER A 613 -21.57 3.64 21.13
CA SER A 613 -22.69 3.58 22.09
C SER A 613 -24.04 3.58 21.38
N THR A 614 -24.17 4.38 20.32
CA THR A 614 -25.37 4.39 19.49
C THR A 614 -25.54 3.07 18.73
N VAL A 615 -24.47 2.53 18.15
CA VAL A 615 -24.49 1.23 17.46
C VAL A 615 -24.92 0.11 18.40
N VAL A 616 -24.34 0.01 19.60
CA VAL A 616 -24.70 -1.02 20.60
C VAL A 616 -26.17 -0.90 21.01
N ARG A 617 -26.68 0.33 21.17
CA ARG A 617 -28.11 0.57 21.45
C ARG A 617 -29.01 0.17 20.28
N MET A 618 -28.63 0.47 19.04
CA MET A 618 -29.37 0.07 17.83
C MET A 618 -29.42 -1.45 17.67
N LEU A 619 -28.34 -2.15 17.98
CA LEU A 619 -28.29 -3.62 17.95
C LEU A 619 -29.18 -4.24 19.03
N GLY A 620 -29.15 -3.69 20.25
CA GLY A 620 -29.88 -4.22 21.41
C GLY A 620 -31.35 -3.79 21.55
N SER A 621 -31.83 -2.86 20.71
CA SER A 621 -33.22 -2.39 20.74
C SER A 621 -33.98 -2.83 19.50
N ASP A 622 -35.19 -3.35 19.69
CA ASP A 622 -36.10 -3.72 18.60
C ASP A 622 -37.13 -2.63 18.28
N THR A 623 -37.19 -1.59 19.11
CA THR A 623 -38.18 -0.50 19.01
C THR A 623 -37.56 0.84 18.62
N MET A 624 -36.24 0.92 18.52
CA MET A 624 -35.54 2.15 18.13
C MET A 624 -35.74 2.45 16.65
N VAL A 625 -36.23 3.65 16.35
CA VAL A 625 -36.29 4.17 14.97
C VAL A 625 -34.86 4.47 14.50
N LEU A 626 -34.44 3.82 13.41
CA LEU A 626 -33.13 4.02 12.82
C LEU A 626 -33.16 5.14 11.78
N PRO A 627 -32.15 6.02 11.73
CA PRO A 627 -32.05 7.03 10.67
C PRO A 627 -31.78 6.35 9.33
N GLU A 628 -32.20 6.99 8.24
CA GLU A 628 -31.90 6.49 6.90
C GLU A 628 -30.41 6.67 6.56
N PRO A 629 -29.70 5.61 6.14
CA PRO A 629 -28.33 5.74 5.68
C PRO A 629 -28.29 6.57 4.39
N LYS A 630 -27.21 7.33 4.18
CA LYS A 630 -26.90 7.94 2.88
C LYS A 630 -25.95 7.02 2.10
N GLN A 631 -25.67 7.39 0.86
CA GLN A 631 -24.75 6.63 0.02
C GLN A 631 -23.36 6.51 0.69
N PRO A 632 -22.80 5.29 0.84
CA PRO A 632 -21.45 5.09 1.35
C PRO A 632 -20.39 5.72 0.45
N ALA A 633 -19.21 6.00 1.01
CA ALA A 633 -18.08 6.50 0.23
C ALA A 633 -17.72 5.57 -0.93
N PHE A 634 -17.34 6.17 -2.06
CA PHE A 634 -16.73 5.43 -3.17
C PHE A 634 -15.45 4.75 -2.70
N SER A 635 -15.49 3.44 -2.47
CA SER A 635 -14.30 2.62 -2.68
C SER A 635 -13.94 2.74 -4.16
N VAL A 636 -12.65 2.85 -4.50
CA VAL A 636 -12.16 2.99 -5.88
C VAL A 636 -12.75 1.89 -6.78
N GLY A 637 -13.89 2.18 -7.40
CA GLY A 637 -14.66 1.29 -8.26
C GLY A 637 -15.01 2.08 -9.50
N ARG A 638 -14.65 1.54 -10.67
CA ARG A 638 -14.84 2.18 -11.97
C ARG A 638 -16.34 2.44 -12.17
N ARG A 639 -16.72 3.64 -12.64
CA ARG A 639 -18.11 3.93 -13.04
C ARG A 639 -18.53 2.91 -14.11
N MET A 640 -19.58 2.15 -13.85
CA MET A 640 -20.43 1.65 -14.94
C MET A 640 -21.19 2.85 -15.49
N SER A 641 -20.96 3.19 -16.75
CA SER A 641 -21.91 3.98 -17.52
C SER A 641 -23.25 3.24 -17.45
N LYS A 642 -24.26 3.87 -16.84
CA LYS A 642 -25.64 3.44 -17.05
C LYS A 642 -25.87 3.46 -18.56
N ASN A 643 -26.24 2.33 -19.14
CA ASN A 643 -26.98 2.35 -20.40
C ASN A 643 -28.28 3.09 -20.09
N GLU A 644 -28.31 4.38 -20.40
CA GLU A 644 -29.58 5.07 -20.61
C GLU A 644 -30.13 4.52 -21.92
N ASP A 645 -31.20 3.72 -21.83
CA ASP A 645 -32.05 3.47 -22.98
C ASP A 645 -32.58 4.81 -23.50
N PRO A 646 -32.59 5.04 -24.82
CA PRO A 646 -32.89 6.32 -25.42
C PRO A 646 -34.39 6.58 -25.33
N THR A 647 -34.82 7.31 -24.29
CA THR A 647 -36.16 7.90 -24.27
C THR A 647 -36.11 9.27 -24.94
N SER A 648 -36.72 9.28 -26.12
CA SER A 648 -37.09 10.42 -26.95
C SER A 648 -37.41 11.69 -26.16
N LYS A 649 -36.56 12.72 -26.33
CA LYS A 649 -36.99 14.11 -26.22
C LYS A 649 -36.63 14.84 -27.49
N SER A 650 -37.67 15.06 -28.29
CA SER A 650 -37.66 15.91 -29.46
C SER A 650 -37.14 17.29 -29.11
N TYR A 651 -36.12 17.74 -29.82
CA TYR A 651 -35.99 19.16 -30.14
C TYR A 651 -36.09 19.29 -31.65
N LYS A 652 -37.10 20.06 -32.04
CA LYS A 652 -37.47 20.40 -33.41
C LYS A 652 -36.30 21.09 -34.07
N ASP A 653 -35.87 20.57 -35.21
CA ASP A 653 -35.08 21.33 -36.16
C ASP A 653 -36.01 21.80 -37.30
N ASN A 654 -35.86 23.07 -37.65
CA ASN A 654 -36.74 23.77 -38.56
C ASN A 654 -36.38 23.45 -40.03
N SER A 655 -37.38 22.97 -40.77
CA SER A 655 -37.78 23.47 -42.10
C SER A 655 -36.80 23.43 -43.29
N VAL A 656 -37.21 22.63 -44.30
CA VAL A 656 -37.20 22.91 -45.77
C VAL A 656 -35.81 22.73 -46.43
N ASP A 657 -35.59 21.81 -47.40
CA ASP A 657 -36.21 21.73 -48.73
C ASP A 657 -36.37 20.30 -49.28
N GLU A 658 -37.41 20.13 -50.10
CA GLU A 658 -37.71 19.00 -50.98
C GLU A 658 -36.69 18.87 -52.12
N VAL A 659 -36.20 17.66 -52.43
CA VAL A 659 -36.04 17.20 -53.83
C VAL A 659 -36.15 15.67 -53.92
N THR A 660 -37.13 15.24 -54.70
CA THR A 660 -37.44 13.89 -55.19
C THR A 660 -36.40 13.38 -56.18
N LEU A 661 -35.92 12.13 -56.04
CA LEU A 661 -35.31 11.39 -57.15
C LEU A 661 -35.88 9.97 -57.25
N THR A 662 -36.71 9.81 -58.29
CA THR A 662 -37.38 8.60 -58.75
C THR A 662 -36.38 7.55 -59.23
N ILE A 663 -36.62 6.31 -58.81
CA ILE A 663 -35.94 5.10 -59.28
C ILE A 663 -36.37 4.82 -60.73
N VAL A 664 -35.40 4.75 -61.64
CA VAL A 664 -35.61 4.18 -62.99
C VAL A 664 -34.85 2.86 -63.05
N ALA A 665 -35.59 1.77 -63.17
CA ALA A 665 -35.07 0.46 -63.56
C ALA A 665 -35.49 0.19 -65.02
N ALA A 666 -34.52 -0.19 -65.85
CA ALA A 666 -34.78 -0.94 -67.08
C ALA A 666 -33.54 -1.78 -67.41
N ARG A 667 -33.77 -3.10 -67.47
CA ARG A 667 -33.01 -4.22 -68.05
C ARG A 667 -31.54 -4.04 -68.42
#